data_AF-A0A409W2H2-F1
#
_entry.id   AF-A0A409W2H2-F1
#
_cell.length_a   1.000
_cell.length_b   1.000
_cell.length_c   1.000
_cell.angle_alpha   90.00
_cell.angle_beta   90.00
_cell.angle_gamma   90.00
#
_symmetry.space_group_name_H-M   'P 1'
#
loop_
_entity.id
_entity.type
_entity.pdbx_description
1 polymer ?
#
loop_
_entity_poly.entity_id
_entity_poly.type
_entity_poly.pdbx_seq_one_letter_code
_entity_poly.pdbx_strand_id
1 'polypeptide(L)'
;MFAAPTFFFALGASLSLPITCYAGLIQKPDLKLPPYAEGHREHAKSMFLESYDAYRNYAFPHDNVAPISGGYSDGRNGWGATIIDSMSTMKIMGLDALFSEAVAHTLNVDFTASKTQDTVSVFETTIRYLGGILSAYELSDGQHPQLLTKAKQLADQLAHAWKGSSPIPWGHIDFQSNSYKLQTSNIAEAGTLSLEWATLAKHTGNHTYHNLGVGSARHIAEMQTPLPGLPGQGIDPKTGSAVGSYITWGGGSDSYFEYLIKYARLNLTEDHIFADTWRTAVDSSIKSLLKKSAIKGDSYLADIDNNGVVRHVSSHLACFHGGNWLMGGRLLNNETIFNIGLALVDGCWNTYAQSETGIGPDGFAYIPSDGQTAGEAPPTLEQLEFYLKHGFYVRNAYYVLRPEVLGSNYYAWRTTGDEKYLQRAISAMDSFRKYLRIQKTGGYAGLWDVNNPAEGFIDDTESFWYAEVLKYLFLTFDDPQHISLDEYVFNTEAHPFKVPHMSPDHVFGSGNMSPPSKPHSAVPGTLPVDPSRKTRSKPLTKSASIHRKYIDMRSAKLFCLLSAALPHLVVAEKIQLPGLKLPSSAAANRAAVVNLFNDSYAAYQQFAFGHDDVSPLSHGFSDDRNGWGASIVDAMSTMHIMGLDDLFLEAVNFSSKIDFSHSLTPDTVSVFETTIRYLGGLLSAYELSNQQFPVLLQKAQELGDKLAFAWSRGNVVPFGFLDFSSNTPSIATSNIAEAGTLSLEFETLSKHTGNQTYANLAIGSLSHIANLPAPLPGLAAQGIDPSSGNFVGGYVTWGGGSDSYFEYLIKHARLSNTDDNLFADTWHTAVDSSITTLLRTSTVGDHVYTADFDSSRQIRHVGSHLACFHGGNWLMGGKLLNNQTIIDVALQLIDGCWNTYAGDATGIGPESFAFISSDGNFTGGSSPTSAQLSFYNKNGYYITNGNYILRPEVLESNFYAWRVTGDTKYLDRAASAIQSFNTFLRTSTGFTGIIDVNNVHTGRFDDTQSFWFAEVLKYLYLTFDDPSHISLDDFVFNTEAHPFKAPPAKEVYGTATGRIRRPTAPFVLRNPNAPLPAVSPIPALRKGN
;
A
#
# COMPACT_ATOMS: atom_id res chain seq x y z
N MET A 1 37.23 -48.63 33.43
CA MET A 1 37.68 -47.33 33.99
C MET A 1 36.50 -46.36 33.99
N PHE A 2 36.64 -45.24 34.70
CA PHE A 2 35.71 -44.08 34.79
C PHE A 2 35.17 -43.59 33.42
N ALA A 3 34.05 -42.86 33.29
CA ALA A 3 32.86 -42.58 34.13
C ALA A 3 31.78 -41.92 33.20
N ALA A 4 30.47 -42.25 33.30
CA ALA A 4 29.39 -41.51 33.98
C ALA A 4 29.10 -40.05 33.48
N PRO A 5 27.83 -39.56 33.47
CA PRO A 5 26.53 -40.26 33.38
C PRO A 5 25.40 -39.57 32.54
N THR A 6 24.31 -40.30 32.24
CA THR A 6 22.86 -39.92 32.14
C THR A 6 22.40 -38.51 31.68
N PHE A 7 21.34 -38.32 30.89
CA PHE A 7 19.93 -38.69 31.24
C PHE A 7 18.98 -38.81 30.01
N PHE A 8 18.10 -39.83 30.05
CA PHE A 8 16.73 -39.98 29.48
C PHE A 8 16.35 -39.62 28.02
N PHE A 9 15.76 -40.63 27.36
CA PHE A 9 14.82 -40.51 26.23
C PHE A 9 13.36 -40.58 26.75
N ALA A 10 12.47 -39.66 26.36
CA ALA A 10 11.01 -39.85 26.47
C ALA A 10 10.22 -38.87 25.56
N LEU A 11 9.15 -39.37 24.93
CA LEU A 11 8.07 -38.65 24.23
C LEU A 11 8.48 -37.46 23.32
N GLY A 12 8.86 -37.79 22.08
CA GLY A 12 8.78 -36.84 20.96
C GLY A 12 7.32 -36.62 20.53
N ALA A 13 6.61 -35.73 21.23
CA ALA A 13 5.28 -35.24 20.87
C ALA A 13 5.32 -33.72 20.66
N SER A 14 5.90 -33.28 19.55
CA SER A 14 5.87 -31.87 19.14
C SER A 14 4.44 -31.49 18.74
N LEU A 15 3.71 -30.85 19.66
CA LEU A 15 2.36 -30.34 19.38
C LEU A 15 2.41 -29.43 18.15
N SER A 16 1.47 -29.63 17.23
CA SER A 16 1.09 -28.61 16.26
C SER A 16 0.49 -27.42 17.03
N LEU A 17 1.30 -26.38 17.28
CA LEU A 17 0.78 -25.09 17.72
C LEU A 17 -0.19 -24.58 16.63
N PRO A 18 -1.47 -24.32 16.95
CA PRO A 18 -2.38 -23.72 15.99
C PRO A 18 -1.97 -22.27 15.76
N ILE A 19 -2.31 -21.71 14.58
CA ILE A 19 -2.52 -20.27 14.53
C ILE A 19 -3.76 -19.99 15.37
N THR A 20 -3.56 -19.50 16.59
CA THR A 20 -4.57 -18.66 17.24
C THR A 20 -4.61 -17.35 16.49
N CYS A 21 -5.74 -17.04 15.84
CA CYS A 21 -6.02 -15.66 15.48
C CYS A 21 -6.01 -14.83 16.77
N TYR A 22 -5.21 -13.76 16.84
CA TYR A 22 -5.09 -12.90 18.01
C TYR A 22 -6.32 -11.97 18.17
N ALA A 23 -7.51 -12.56 18.22
CA ALA A 23 -8.74 -11.86 18.54
C ALA A 23 -8.64 -11.35 19.99
N GLY A 24 -8.73 -10.03 20.16
CA GLY A 24 -8.79 -9.38 21.46
C GLY A 24 -7.49 -8.77 22.00
N LEU A 25 -6.41 -8.70 21.22
CA LEU A 25 -5.23 -7.88 21.57
C LEU A 25 -5.18 -6.58 20.75
N ILE A 26 -4.97 -5.45 21.43
CA ILE A 26 -4.55 -4.18 20.83
C ILE A 26 -3.05 -4.26 20.54
N GLN A 27 -2.26 -4.67 21.54
CA GLN A 27 -0.82 -4.72 21.43
C GLN A 27 -0.37 -5.88 20.54
N LYS A 28 0.73 -5.68 19.80
CA LYS A 28 1.38 -6.80 19.10
C LYS A 28 1.96 -7.77 20.14
N PRO A 29 1.64 -9.08 20.09
CA PRO A 29 2.24 -10.07 20.97
C PRO A 29 3.74 -10.21 20.70
N ASP A 30 4.49 -10.64 21.72
CA ASP A 30 5.94 -10.90 21.67
C ASP A 30 6.80 -9.74 21.13
N LEU A 31 6.35 -8.48 21.32
CA LEU A 31 7.18 -7.30 21.08
C LEU A 31 8.48 -7.38 21.88
N LYS A 32 9.60 -7.22 21.18
CA LYS A 32 10.94 -7.14 21.76
C LYS A 32 11.52 -5.78 21.44
N LEU A 33 12.05 -5.12 22.46
CA LEU A 33 12.84 -3.90 22.30
C LEU A 33 14.20 -4.26 21.69
N PRO A 34 14.71 -3.47 20.73
CA PRO A 34 16.09 -3.60 20.28
C PRO A 34 17.07 -3.15 21.39
N PRO A 35 18.32 -3.63 21.43
CA PRO A 35 19.23 -3.39 22.56
C PRO A 35 19.56 -1.91 22.86
N TYR A 36 19.36 -1.00 21.90
CA TYR A 36 19.56 0.43 22.11
C TYR A 36 18.46 1.10 22.94
N ALA A 37 17.26 0.50 23.02
CA ALA A 37 16.08 1.13 23.61
C ALA A 37 16.29 1.56 25.08
N GLU A 38 16.98 0.75 25.90
CA GLU A 38 17.25 1.09 27.30
C GLU A 38 17.97 2.44 27.47
N GLY A 39 18.94 2.74 26.61
CA GLY A 39 19.64 4.04 26.62
C GLY A 39 18.70 5.21 26.28
N HIS A 40 17.74 5.00 25.39
CA HIS A 40 16.75 6.00 25.01
C HIS A 40 15.62 6.16 26.03
N ARG A 41 15.24 5.08 26.74
CA ARG A 41 14.34 5.13 27.90
C ARG A 41 14.94 5.99 29.02
N GLU A 42 16.19 5.72 29.41
CA GLU A 42 16.85 6.54 30.43
C GLU A 42 17.14 7.98 29.94
N HIS A 43 17.28 8.21 28.62
CA HIS A 43 17.35 9.56 28.06
C HIS A 43 16.02 10.33 28.25
N ALA A 44 14.87 9.73 27.94
CA ALA A 44 13.55 10.33 28.18
C ALA A 44 13.33 10.63 29.67
N LYS A 45 13.77 9.73 30.55
CA LYS A 45 13.73 9.91 32.01
C LYS A 45 14.69 11.01 32.51
N SER A 46 15.86 11.18 31.89
CA SER A 46 16.75 12.33 32.13
C SER A 46 16.08 13.64 31.75
N MET A 47 15.39 13.69 30.60
CA MET A 47 14.64 14.88 30.17
C MET A 47 13.51 15.23 31.15
N PHE A 48 12.81 14.23 31.69
CA PHE A 48 11.82 14.43 32.75
C PHE A 48 12.46 15.01 34.02
N LEU A 49 13.57 14.46 34.50
CA LEU A 49 14.24 14.94 35.71
C LEU A 49 14.80 16.37 35.53
N GLU A 50 15.48 16.64 34.41
CA GLU A 50 16.01 17.97 34.08
C GLU A 50 14.90 19.04 34.02
N SER A 51 13.74 18.69 33.48
CA SER A 51 12.58 19.60 33.42
C SER A 51 11.88 19.72 34.77
N TYR A 52 11.73 18.63 35.53
CA TYR A 52 11.02 18.63 36.79
C TYR A 52 11.82 19.34 37.89
N ASP A 53 13.16 19.28 37.86
CA ASP A 53 14.00 20.11 38.72
C ASP A 53 13.83 21.60 38.41
N ALA A 54 13.62 22.01 37.15
CA ALA A 54 13.29 23.39 36.84
C ALA A 54 11.93 23.79 37.43
N TYR A 55 10.89 22.97 37.26
CA TYR A 55 9.59 23.18 37.92
C TYR A 55 9.73 23.29 39.45
N ARG A 56 10.46 22.36 40.07
CA ARG A 56 10.71 22.31 41.52
C ARG A 56 11.42 23.54 42.07
N ASN A 57 12.38 24.10 41.32
CA ASN A 57 13.19 25.24 41.76
C ASN A 57 12.53 26.61 41.50
N TYR A 58 11.65 26.72 40.50
CA TYR A 58 11.11 28.03 40.06
C TYR A 58 9.58 28.17 40.23
N ALA A 59 8.83 27.08 40.34
CA ALA A 59 7.37 27.11 40.34
C ALA A 59 6.68 26.29 41.44
N PHE A 60 7.22 25.17 41.92
CA PHE A 60 6.52 24.36 42.94
C PHE A 60 6.13 25.22 44.18
N PRO A 61 4.85 25.24 44.62
CA PRO A 61 3.74 24.33 44.29
C PRO A 61 2.66 24.91 43.33
N HIS A 62 3.01 25.88 42.49
CA HIS A 62 2.16 26.48 41.46
C HIS A 62 1.91 25.53 40.28
N ASP A 63 1.01 25.89 39.36
CA ASP A 63 0.54 24.95 38.32
C ASP A 63 1.58 24.64 37.23
N ASN A 64 2.10 25.67 36.56
CA ASN A 64 3.10 25.57 35.49
C ASN A 64 4.35 26.41 35.83
N VAL A 65 5.48 26.09 35.20
CA VAL A 65 6.73 26.86 35.31
C VAL A 65 6.94 27.74 34.08
N ALA A 66 7.46 28.95 34.28
CA ALA A 66 7.94 29.84 33.22
C ALA A 66 9.48 29.70 33.12
N PRO A 67 10.01 28.82 32.26
CA PRO A 67 11.38 28.32 32.35
C PRO A 67 12.46 29.33 31.94
N ILE A 68 12.11 30.43 31.27
CA ILE A 68 13.03 31.47 30.80
C ILE A 68 13.17 32.56 31.86
N SER A 69 12.05 33.11 32.34
CA SER A 69 12.04 34.08 33.44
C SER A 69 12.51 33.43 34.74
N GLY A 70 12.08 32.20 35.01
CA GLY A 70 12.19 31.55 36.32
C GLY A 70 11.01 31.89 37.23
N GLY A 71 9.83 32.08 36.64
CA GLY A 71 8.55 32.30 37.33
C GLY A 71 7.61 31.10 37.19
N TYR A 72 6.32 31.37 37.34
CA TYR A 72 5.24 30.37 37.32
C TYR A 72 3.93 30.96 36.80
N SER A 73 2.97 30.11 36.46
CA SER A 73 1.58 30.48 36.23
C SER A 73 0.63 29.53 36.99
N ASP A 74 -0.51 30.06 37.47
CA ASP A 74 -1.57 29.29 38.17
C ASP A 74 -2.79 29.08 37.26
N GLY A 75 -2.54 28.74 36.00
CA GLY A 75 -3.56 28.59 34.94
C GLY A 75 -4.52 27.41 35.11
N ARG A 76 -4.43 26.66 36.23
CA ARG A 76 -5.25 25.49 36.57
C ARG A 76 -5.63 25.51 38.06
N ASN A 77 -6.01 26.70 38.56
CA ASN A 77 -6.57 26.98 39.90
C ASN A 77 -5.56 27.03 41.07
N GLY A 78 -4.27 26.98 40.78
CA GLY A 78 -3.17 27.02 41.75
C GLY A 78 -3.07 25.77 42.63
N TRP A 79 -3.59 24.63 42.18
CA TRP A 79 -3.53 23.37 42.92
C TRP A 79 -2.22 22.59 42.70
N GLY A 80 -1.38 23.04 41.78
CA GLY A 80 -0.12 22.40 41.41
C GLY A 80 -0.32 21.38 40.29
N ALA A 81 -0.89 21.80 39.16
CA ALA A 81 -1.11 20.95 37.98
C ALA A 81 0.09 20.05 37.68
N THR A 82 1.25 20.62 37.35
CA THR A 82 2.45 19.85 36.94
C THR A 82 2.80 18.71 37.91
N ILE A 83 2.76 18.92 39.23
CA ILE A 83 3.12 17.87 40.19
C ILE A 83 2.04 16.76 40.29
N ILE A 84 0.76 17.09 40.21
CA ILE A 84 -0.33 16.10 40.29
C ILE A 84 -0.45 15.31 38.98
N ASP A 85 -0.38 16.00 37.86
CA ASP A 85 -0.42 15.45 36.49
C ASP A 85 0.74 14.45 36.27
N SER A 86 1.94 14.82 36.75
CA SER A 86 3.15 14.00 36.73
C SER A 86 3.10 12.72 37.56
N MET A 87 2.18 12.56 38.53
CA MET A 87 2.21 11.40 39.45
C MET A 87 2.21 10.06 38.71
N SER A 88 1.38 9.96 37.67
CA SER A 88 1.31 8.78 36.80
C SER A 88 2.66 8.51 36.10
N THR A 89 3.30 9.55 35.55
CA THR A 89 4.63 9.46 34.91
C THR A 89 5.72 9.09 35.91
N MET A 90 5.75 9.70 37.09
CA MET A 90 6.70 9.41 38.15
C MET A 90 6.65 7.94 38.56
N LYS A 91 5.43 7.37 38.71
CA LYS A 91 5.29 5.97 39.09
C LYS A 91 5.76 5.02 37.98
N ILE A 92 5.41 5.31 36.72
CA ILE A 92 5.87 4.56 35.54
C ILE A 92 7.40 4.64 35.35
N MET A 93 8.03 5.77 35.66
CA MET A 93 9.49 5.91 35.56
C MET A 93 10.29 5.32 36.73
N GLY A 94 9.60 4.75 37.74
CA GLY A 94 10.23 4.25 38.97
C GLY A 94 10.78 5.36 39.89
N LEU A 95 10.19 6.55 39.85
CA LEU A 95 10.61 7.73 40.61
C LEU A 95 9.84 7.83 41.94
N ASP A 96 9.82 6.74 42.72
CA ASP A 96 8.98 6.58 43.91
C ASP A 96 9.12 7.69 44.97
N ALA A 97 10.29 8.34 45.06
CA ALA A 97 10.51 9.49 45.95
C ALA A 97 9.74 10.74 45.50
N LEU A 98 9.76 11.06 44.20
CA LEU A 98 8.99 12.18 43.63
C LEU A 98 7.49 11.85 43.63
N PHE A 99 7.12 10.60 43.34
CA PHE A 99 5.74 10.12 43.48
C PHE A 99 5.21 10.31 44.91
N SER A 100 6.00 9.95 45.93
CA SER A 100 5.64 10.14 47.34
C SER A 100 5.48 11.61 47.73
N GLU A 101 6.33 12.49 47.19
CA GLU A 101 6.23 13.94 47.35
C GLU A 101 4.97 14.52 46.69
N ALA A 102 4.65 14.07 45.48
CA ALA A 102 3.46 14.48 44.74
C ALA A 102 2.15 13.99 45.39
N VAL A 103 2.14 12.77 45.92
CA VAL A 103 1.05 12.27 46.77
C VAL A 103 0.91 13.13 48.03
N ALA A 104 2.01 13.41 48.73
CA ALA A 104 1.98 14.26 49.93
C ALA A 104 1.47 15.68 49.63
N HIS A 105 1.84 16.27 48.48
CA HIS A 105 1.27 17.54 48.01
C HIS A 105 -0.24 17.43 47.77
N THR A 106 -0.68 16.46 46.96
CA THR A 106 -2.11 16.21 46.64
C THR A 106 -2.98 16.07 47.89
N LEU A 107 -2.47 15.40 48.93
CA LEU A 107 -3.18 15.22 50.20
C LEU A 107 -3.33 16.53 51.01
N ASN A 108 -2.45 17.51 50.79
CA ASN A 108 -2.51 18.83 51.41
C ASN A 108 -3.31 19.86 50.58
N VAL A 109 -3.56 19.61 49.28
CA VAL A 109 -4.39 20.50 48.45
C VAL A 109 -5.84 20.51 48.93
N ASP A 110 -6.43 21.69 49.11
CA ASP A 110 -7.86 21.84 49.34
C ASP A 110 -8.61 22.00 48.01
N PHE A 111 -9.25 20.90 47.57
CA PHE A 111 -10.11 20.89 46.38
C PHE A 111 -11.54 21.42 46.65
N THR A 112 -11.84 22.02 47.81
CA THR A 112 -13.10 22.78 47.99
C THR A 112 -13.04 24.24 47.54
N ALA A 113 -11.87 24.77 47.17
CA ALA A 113 -11.74 26.13 46.65
C ALA A 113 -10.61 26.25 45.61
N SER A 114 -10.82 27.06 44.57
CA SER A 114 -9.72 27.58 43.73
C SER A 114 -8.85 28.52 44.56
N LYS A 115 -7.54 28.56 44.29
CA LYS A 115 -6.64 29.60 44.83
C LYS A 115 -6.62 30.86 43.97
N THR A 116 -7.13 30.82 42.75
CA THR A 116 -7.26 31.99 41.85
C THR A 116 -8.64 32.63 41.97
N GLN A 117 -8.88 33.71 41.21
CA GLN A 117 -10.19 34.37 41.11
C GLN A 117 -11.04 33.83 39.94
N ASP A 118 -10.53 32.81 39.23
CA ASP A 118 -11.12 32.29 38.01
C ASP A 118 -12.10 31.13 38.27
N THR A 119 -13.02 30.94 37.33
CA THR A 119 -13.91 29.77 37.32
C THR A 119 -13.14 28.51 36.93
N VAL A 120 -13.25 27.47 37.73
CA VAL A 120 -12.68 26.14 37.49
C VAL A 120 -13.30 25.53 36.22
N SER A 121 -12.46 25.20 35.23
CA SER A 121 -12.88 24.42 34.06
C SER A 121 -13.09 22.95 34.45
N VAL A 122 -14.26 22.40 34.12
CA VAL A 122 -14.67 21.03 34.48
C VAL A 122 -13.86 19.98 33.71
N PHE A 123 -13.60 20.25 32.44
CA PHE A 123 -12.79 19.43 31.54
C PHE A 123 -11.33 19.38 31.99
N GLU A 124 -10.65 20.53 32.00
CA GLU A 124 -9.22 20.66 32.32
C GLU A 124 -8.88 20.13 33.72
N THR A 125 -9.86 20.19 34.64
CA THR A 125 -9.74 19.68 36.01
C THR A 125 -10.02 18.18 36.12
N THR A 126 -10.95 17.65 35.30
CA THR A 126 -11.21 16.21 35.24
C THR A 126 -10.01 15.47 34.66
N ILE A 127 -9.52 15.90 33.50
CA ILE A 127 -8.53 15.14 32.75
C ILE A 127 -7.17 15.07 33.48
N ARG A 128 -6.72 16.16 34.11
CA ARG A 128 -5.46 16.23 34.88
C ARG A 128 -5.60 15.81 36.33
N TYR A 129 -6.35 16.57 37.13
CA TYR A 129 -6.39 16.35 38.57
C TYR A 129 -7.16 15.07 38.90
N LEU A 130 -8.40 14.90 38.41
CA LEU A 130 -9.16 13.69 38.73
C LEU A 130 -8.51 12.46 38.07
N GLY A 131 -8.08 12.56 36.81
CA GLY A 131 -7.41 11.48 36.09
C GLY A 131 -6.07 11.07 36.70
N GLY A 132 -5.18 12.03 36.97
CA GLY A 132 -3.86 11.80 37.57
C GLY A 132 -3.93 11.21 38.97
N ILE A 133 -4.88 11.68 39.80
CA ILE A 133 -5.13 11.13 41.15
C ILE A 133 -5.66 9.69 41.08
N LEU A 134 -6.61 9.40 40.18
CA LEU A 134 -7.17 8.04 40.03
C LEU A 134 -6.15 7.06 39.43
N SER A 135 -5.35 7.49 38.45
CA SER A 135 -4.29 6.67 37.86
C SER A 135 -3.16 6.42 38.85
N ALA A 136 -2.73 7.43 39.62
CA ALA A 136 -1.79 7.24 40.73
C ALA A 136 -2.31 6.25 41.79
N TYR A 137 -3.61 6.26 42.07
CA TYR A 137 -4.24 5.28 42.97
C TYR A 137 -4.25 3.85 42.37
N GLU A 138 -4.56 3.67 41.08
CA GLU A 138 -4.53 2.34 40.46
C GLU A 138 -3.11 1.81 40.19
N LEU A 139 -2.15 2.66 39.83
CA LEU A 139 -0.72 2.33 39.64
C LEU A 139 0.04 2.08 40.95
N SER A 140 -0.53 2.48 42.10
CA SER A 140 -0.02 2.14 43.43
C SER A 140 -0.79 0.97 44.08
N ASP A 141 -1.58 0.22 43.31
CA ASP A 141 -2.43 -0.89 43.78
C ASP A 141 -3.31 -0.51 45.00
N GLY A 142 -3.77 0.74 45.03
CA GLY A 142 -4.62 1.27 46.09
C GLY A 142 -3.90 1.62 47.40
N GLN A 143 -2.55 1.60 47.45
CA GLN A 143 -1.77 1.88 48.67
C GLN A 143 -2.00 3.27 49.28
N HIS A 144 -2.51 4.23 48.50
CA HIS A 144 -2.83 5.59 48.94
C HIS A 144 -4.34 5.88 48.88
N PRO A 145 -5.20 5.25 49.72
CA PRO A 145 -6.67 5.43 49.67
C PRO A 145 -7.14 6.86 50.01
N GLN A 146 -6.25 7.69 50.57
CA GLN A 146 -6.50 9.12 50.77
C GLN A 146 -6.53 9.89 49.43
N LEU A 147 -5.86 9.41 48.37
CA LEU A 147 -6.00 9.95 47.01
C LEU A 147 -7.43 9.80 46.50
N LEU A 148 -8.05 8.63 46.68
CA LEU A 148 -9.46 8.41 46.32
C LEU A 148 -10.41 9.35 47.09
N THR A 149 -10.05 9.69 48.34
CA THR A 149 -10.78 10.70 49.13
C THR A 149 -10.64 12.10 48.54
N LYS A 150 -9.47 12.47 48.01
CA LYS A 150 -9.25 13.74 47.30
C LYS A 150 -9.92 13.79 45.93
N ALA A 151 -9.86 12.70 45.16
CA ALA A 151 -10.61 12.53 43.92
C ALA A 151 -12.12 12.74 44.14
N LYS A 152 -12.67 12.14 45.21
CA LYS A 152 -14.05 12.38 45.63
C LYS A 152 -14.31 13.82 46.06
N GLN A 153 -13.44 14.43 46.89
CA GLN A 153 -13.57 15.84 47.32
C GLN A 153 -13.70 16.78 46.11
N LEU A 154 -12.87 16.58 45.09
CA LEU A 154 -12.87 17.36 43.86
C LEU A 154 -14.11 17.10 43.00
N ALA A 155 -14.45 15.83 42.76
CA ALA A 155 -15.61 15.46 41.95
C ALA A 155 -16.95 15.88 42.57
N ASP A 156 -17.05 15.94 43.90
CA ASP A 156 -18.22 16.46 44.61
C ASP A 156 -18.44 17.96 44.33
N GLN A 157 -17.37 18.76 44.16
CA GLN A 157 -17.49 20.15 43.73
C GLN A 157 -17.82 20.25 42.24
N LEU A 158 -17.10 19.51 41.39
CA LEU A 158 -17.34 19.50 39.93
C LEU A 158 -18.77 19.07 39.57
N ALA A 159 -19.41 18.23 40.39
CA ALA A 159 -20.79 17.81 40.19
C ALA A 159 -21.79 18.99 40.19
N HIS A 160 -21.44 20.15 40.77
CA HIS A 160 -22.27 21.37 40.70
C HIS A 160 -22.38 21.96 39.27
N ALA A 161 -21.56 21.51 38.32
CA ALA A 161 -21.66 21.86 36.90
C ALA A 161 -22.93 21.31 36.21
N TRP A 162 -23.52 20.22 36.71
CA TRP A 162 -24.73 19.61 36.14
C TRP A 162 -26.00 20.26 36.71
N LYS A 163 -26.17 21.56 36.44
CA LYS A 163 -27.30 22.34 36.97
C LYS A 163 -28.41 22.53 35.95
N GLY A 164 -29.45 21.71 36.08
CA GLY A 164 -30.69 21.78 35.29
C GLY A 164 -31.38 20.43 35.25
N SER A 165 -32.11 20.16 34.17
CA SER A 165 -32.59 18.82 33.79
C SER A 165 -31.80 18.24 32.60
N SER A 166 -30.70 18.89 32.23
CA SER A 166 -29.80 18.50 31.13
C SER A 166 -28.67 17.63 31.68
N PRO A 167 -28.24 16.57 30.98
CA PRO A 167 -27.08 15.75 31.36
C PRO A 167 -25.73 16.39 30.99
N ILE A 168 -25.74 17.59 30.40
CA ILE A 168 -24.54 18.30 29.92
C ILE A 168 -24.05 19.29 30.99
N PRO A 169 -22.77 19.25 31.40
CA PRO A 169 -22.22 20.19 32.36
C PRO A 169 -22.01 21.58 31.75
N TRP A 170 -22.19 22.62 32.56
CA TRP A 170 -21.60 23.93 32.28
C TRP A 170 -20.08 23.80 32.42
N GLY A 171 -19.33 24.01 31.33
CA GLY A 171 -17.89 23.69 31.29
C GLY A 171 -17.02 24.45 32.29
N HIS A 172 -17.52 25.53 32.93
CA HIS A 172 -16.78 26.34 33.91
C HIS A 172 -17.66 26.71 35.11
N ILE A 173 -17.17 26.47 36.34
CA ILE A 173 -17.89 26.71 37.60
C ILE A 173 -17.07 27.49 38.64
N ASP A 174 -17.75 28.23 39.52
CA ASP A 174 -17.16 28.90 40.69
C ASP A 174 -17.46 28.08 41.96
N PHE A 175 -16.41 27.51 42.58
CA PHE A 175 -16.50 26.68 43.79
C PHE A 175 -16.96 27.46 45.04
N GLN A 176 -16.81 28.80 45.07
CA GLN A 176 -17.24 29.60 46.23
C GLN A 176 -18.74 29.87 46.23
N SER A 177 -19.33 30.10 45.05
CA SER A 177 -20.76 30.43 44.92
C SER A 177 -21.63 29.30 44.37
N ASN A 178 -21.03 28.22 43.87
CA ASN A 178 -21.68 27.19 43.03
C ASN A 178 -22.49 27.80 41.88
N SER A 179 -21.97 28.91 41.34
CA SER A 179 -22.39 29.47 40.06
C SER A 179 -21.52 28.95 38.92
N TYR A 180 -21.88 29.31 37.70
CA TYR A 180 -21.35 28.72 36.47
C TYR A 180 -21.44 29.75 35.36
N LYS A 181 -20.46 29.69 34.46
CA LYS A 181 -20.37 30.61 33.32
C LYS A 181 -21.45 30.23 32.31
N LEU A 182 -22.36 31.17 31.99
CA LEU A 182 -23.43 30.98 31.01
C LEU A 182 -22.88 31.00 29.58
N GLN A 183 -22.15 29.95 29.21
CA GLN A 183 -21.57 29.73 27.88
C GLN A 183 -22.01 28.38 27.31
N THR A 184 -21.99 28.27 25.98
CA THR A 184 -21.99 27.00 25.26
C THR A 184 -20.74 26.19 25.67
N SER A 185 -20.89 24.92 26.02
CA SER A 185 -19.76 23.99 26.15
C SER A 185 -19.43 23.42 24.75
N ASN A 186 -18.21 22.94 24.52
CA ASN A 186 -17.94 22.10 23.35
C ASN A 186 -18.12 20.60 23.70
N ILE A 187 -18.20 19.73 22.69
CA ILE A 187 -18.47 18.31 22.93
C ILE A 187 -17.29 17.57 23.58
N ALA A 188 -16.04 18.04 23.41
CA ALA A 188 -14.91 17.52 24.20
C ALA A 188 -15.06 17.90 25.68
N GLU A 189 -15.32 19.18 26.00
CA GLU A 189 -15.56 19.64 27.37
C GLU A 189 -16.66 18.85 28.09
N ALA A 190 -17.73 18.49 27.37
CA ALA A 190 -18.88 17.77 27.92
C ALA A 190 -18.75 16.23 27.87
N GLY A 191 -18.04 15.67 26.88
CA GLY A 191 -17.96 14.23 26.62
C GLY A 191 -16.73 13.56 27.21
N THR A 192 -15.63 14.29 27.38
CA THR A 192 -14.33 13.76 27.84
C THR A 192 -14.26 13.68 29.37
N LEU A 193 -15.28 13.04 29.94
CA LEU A 193 -15.49 12.87 31.38
C LEU A 193 -15.80 11.39 31.73
N SER A 194 -16.05 10.54 30.72
CA SER A 194 -16.57 9.20 30.91
C SER A 194 -15.58 8.22 31.55
N LEU A 195 -14.26 8.37 31.33
CA LEU A 195 -13.26 7.45 31.87
C LEU A 195 -12.99 7.69 33.36
N GLU A 196 -12.74 8.94 33.75
CA GLU A 196 -12.41 9.35 35.11
C GLU A 196 -13.61 9.16 36.03
N TRP A 197 -14.79 9.61 35.60
CA TRP A 197 -15.98 9.58 36.43
C TRP A 197 -16.55 8.15 36.57
N ALA A 198 -16.37 7.28 35.56
CA ALA A 198 -16.64 5.85 35.70
C ALA A 198 -15.61 5.15 36.61
N THR A 199 -14.32 5.51 36.51
CA THR A 199 -13.26 4.98 37.39
C THR A 199 -13.45 5.43 38.84
N LEU A 200 -13.91 6.66 39.07
CA LEU A 200 -14.31 7.12 40.40
C LEU A 200 -15.55 6.36 40.91
N ALA A 201 -16.55 6.11 40.07
CA ALA A 201 -17.73 5.33 40.45
C ALA A 201 -17.37 3.87 40.81
N LYS A 202 -16.50 3.22 40.00
CA LYS A 202 -15.90 1.90 40.23
C LYS A 202 -15.27 1.78 41.62
N HIS A 203 -14.48 2.77 42.03
CA HIS A 203 -13.75 2.74 43.31
C HIS A 203 -14.53 3.26 44.52
N THR A 204 -15.52 4.13 44.33
CA THR A 204 -16.34 4.69 45.43
C THR A 204 -17.68 3.99 45.65
N GLY A 205 -18.13 3.18 44.68
CA GLY A 205 -19.50 2.64 44.64
C GLY A 205 -20.59 3.69 44.35
N ASN A 206 -20.23 4.96 44.14
CA ASN A 206 -21.18 6.05 43.91
C ASN A 206 -21.52 6.18 42.43
N HIS A 207 -22.59 5.51 42.00
CA HIS A 207 -23.11 5.57 40.63
C HIS A 207 -23.52 6.98 40.16
N THR A 208 -23.67 7.96 41.06
CA THR A 208 -23.87 9.37 40.65
C THR A 208 -22.75 9.87 39.74
N TYR A 209 -21.48 9.53 40.00
CA TYR A 209 -20.39 10.00 39.14
C TYR A 209 -20.49 9.42 37.72
N HIS A 210 -20.81 8.12 37.61
CA HIS A 210 -21.06 7.45 36.34
C HIS A 210 -22.22 8.11 35.59
N ASN A 211 -23.35 8.32 36.26
CA ASN A 211 -24.53 8.96 35.68
C ASN A 211 -24.27 10.40 35.18
N LEU A 212 -23.31 11.13 35.76
CA LEU A 212 -22.94 12.48 35.32
C LEU A 212 -21.96 12.44 34.14
N GLY A 213 -20.77 11.85 34.31
CA GLY A 213 -19.73 11.86 33.27
C GLY A 213 -20.05 10.97 32.06
N VAL A 214 -20.49 9.72 32.30
CA VAL A 214 -20.89 8.80 31.22
C VAL A 214 -22.24 9.20 30.64
N GLY A 215 -23.18 9.70 31.47
CA GLY A 215 -24.47 10.20 31.01
C GLY A 215 -24.36 11.38 30.04
N SER A 216 -23.37 12.27 30.24
CA SER A 216 -23.08 13.37 29.33
C SER A 216 -22.56 12.85 27.97
N ALA A 217 -21.54 11.98 27.97
CA ALA A 217 -21.02 11.37 26.74
C ALA A 217 -22.08 10.52 25.99
N ARG A 218 -22.91 9.78 26.74
CA ARG A 218 -24.10 9.06 26.23
C ARG A 218 -25.03 9.99 25.48
N HIS A 219 -25.43 11.10 26.11
CA HIS A 219 -26.36 12.05 25.51
C HIS A 219 -25.83 12.58 24.18
N ILE A 220 -24.53 12.92 24.11
CA ILE A 220 -23.89 13.37 22.86
C ILE A 220 -23.91 12.26 21.80
N ALA A 221 -23.67 11.00 22.18
CA ALA A 221 -23.73 9.85 21.27
C ALA A 221 -25.16 9.49 20.80
N GLU A 222 -26.19 9.91 21.51
CA GLU A 222 -27.61 9.75 21.18
C GLU A 222 -28.21 10.94 20.41
N MET A 223 -27.52 12.08 20.34
CA MET A 223 -28.00 13.27 19.61
C MET A 223 -28.11 13.03 18.10
N GLN A 224 -29.05 13.75 17.46
CA GLN A 224 -29.07 13.85 16.00
C GLN A 224 -27.88 14.67 15.51
N THR A 225 -27.07 14.09 14.63
CA THR A 225 -25.79 14.64 14.14
C THR A 225 -25.89 15.17 12.69
N PRO A 226 -25.13 16.21 12.29
CA PRO A 226 -25.16 16.71 10.91
C PRO A 226 -24.64 15.71 9.86
N LEU A 227 -23.66 14.87 10.23
CA LEU A 227 -23.28 13.65 9.52
C LEU A 227 -23.32 12.46 10.50
N PRO A 228 -23.64 11.22 10.07
CA PRO A 228 -23.79 10.08 10.97
C PRO A 228 -22.57 9.90 11.90
N GLY A 229 -22.80 9.85 13.21
CA GLY A 229 -21.77 9.73 14.24
C GLY A 229 -20.93 10.98 14.49
N LEU A 230 -21.04 12.02 13.65
CA LEU A 230 -20.24 13.25 13.71
C LEU A 230 -21.12 14.44 14.15
N PRO A 231 -21.28 14.69 15.46
CA PRO A 231 -21.97 15.87 15.99
C PRO A 231 -21.26 17.19 15.60
N GLY A 232 -21.99 18.29 15.71
CA GLY A 232 -21.37 19.62 15.70
C GLY A 232 -20.61 19.89 17.00
N GLN A 233 -19.53 20.66 16.92
CA GLN A 233 -18.59 20.95 18.02
C GLN A 233 -19.25 21.57 19.28
N GLY A 234 -20.30 22.38 19.14
CA GLY A 234 -20.94 23.09 20.25
C GLY A 234 -22.16 22.37 20.83
N ILE A 235 -22.40 22.53 22.13
CA ILE A 235 -23.58 22.02 22.85
C ILE A 235 -24.03 23.00 23.95
N ASP A 236 -25.34 23.25 24.04
CA ASP A 236 -25.93 24.13 25.08
C ASP A 236 -26.16 23.34 26.38
N PRO A 237 -25.45 23.64 27.48
CA PRO A 237 -25.62 22.92 28.74
C PRO A 237 -27.02 23.04 29.33
N LYS A 238 -27.76 24.11 29.01
CA LYS A 238 -29.12 24.33 29.53
C LYS A 238 -30.16 23.38 28.94
N THR A 239 -30.01 23.02 27.67
CA THR A 239 -31.01 22.23 26.92
C THR A 239 -30.50 20.87 26.45
N GLY A 240 -29.19 20.63 26.49
CA GLY A 240 -28.56 19.46 25.89
C GLY A 240 -28.62 19.47 24.35
N SER A 241 -28.93 20.60 23.72
CA SER A 241 -29.05 20.68 22.25
C SER A 241 -27.71 21.04 21.61
N ALA A 242 -27.39 20.44 20.47
CA ALA A 242 -26.24 20.83 19.65
C ALA A 242 -26.35 22.30 19.18
N VAL A 243 -25.21 22.98 19.10
CA VAL A 243 -25.08 24.39 18.74
C VAL A 243 -24.10 24.52 17.57
N GLY A 244 -24.61 24.93 16.41
CA GLY A 244 -23.85 24.98 15.17
C GLY A 244 -23.75 23.62 14.47
N SER A 245 -22.92 23.59 13.43
CA SER A 245 -22.75 22.47 12.49
C SER A 245 -21.29 22.22 12.11
N TYR A 246 -20.35 22.94 12.73
CA TYR A 246 -18.91 22.74 12.57
C TYR A 246 -18.51 21.32 13.04
N ILE A 247 -17.92 20.52 12.16
CA ILE A 247 -17.39 19.19 12.47
C ILE A 247 -15.86 19.25 12.33
N THR A 248 -15.16 18.75 13.34
CA THR A 248 -13.70 18.59 13.34
C THR A 248 -13.32 17.34 14.15
N TRP A 249 -12.14 16.79 13.88
CA TRP A 249 -11.45 15.83 14.75
C TRP A 249 -10.32 16.50 15.56
N GLY A 250 -10.17 17.83 15.48
CA GLY A 250 -9.29 18.60 16.36
C GLY A 250 -10.05 19.28 17.51
N GLY A 251 -9.47 20.39 17.98
CA GLY A 251 -9.86 21.14 19.17
C GLY A 251 -11.36 21.21 19.46
N GLY A 252 -11.78 20.69 20.61
CA GLY A 252 -13.16 20.80 21.10
C GLY A 252 -14.11 19.71 20.60
N SER A 253 -13.59 18.70 19.89
CA SER A 253 -14.32 17.52 19.41
C SER A 253 -13.49 16.25 19.48
N ASP A 254 -12.20 16.36 19.11
CA ASP A 254 -11.10 15.44 19.40
C ASP A 254 -11.34 14.39 20.50
N SER A 255 -11.26 14.79 21.76
CA SER A 255 -11.18 13.86 22.90
C SER A 255 -12.53 13.20 23.23
N TYR A 256 -13.65 13.76 22.78
CA TYR A 256 -14.95 13.07 22.81
C TYR A 256 -14.92 11.83 21.93
N PHE A 257 -14.47 11.95 20.67
CA PHE A 257 -14.33 10.78 19.79
C PHE A 257 -13.32 9.78 20.36
N GLU A 258 -12.24 10.27 20.97
CA GLU A 258 -11.30 9.40 21.64
C GLU A 258 -11.95 8.55 22.76
N TYR A 259 -12.76 9.20 23.59
CA TYR A 259 -13.40 8.59 24.76
C TYR A 259 -14.51 7.62 24.41
N LEU A 260 -15.14 7.70 23.23
CA LEU A 260 -16.09 6.69 22.77
C LEU A 260 -15.47 5.28 22.75
N ILE A 261 -14.38 5.08 22.00
CA ILE A 261 -13.74 3.76 21.88
C ILE A 261 -12.93 3.39 23.14
N LYS A 262 -12.33 4.37 23.83
CA LYS A 262 -11.64 4.14 25.11
C LYS A 262 -12.60 3.69 26.22
N TYR A 263 -13.80 4.29 26.31
CA TYR A 263 -14.79 3.91 27.33
C TYR A 263 -15.40 2.53 27.03
N ALA A 264 -15.64 2.21 25.76
CA ALA A 264 -16.01 0.86 25.35
C ALA A 264 -14.98 -0.18 25.82
N ARG A 265 -13.66 0.10 25.65
CA ARG A 265 -12.59 -0.76 26.18
C ARG A 265 -12.54 -0.80 27.72
N LEU A 266 -12.74 0.33 28.40
CA LEU A 266 -12.71 0.44 29.87
C LEU A 266 -13.76 -0.44 30.56
N ASN A 267 -14.96 -0.51 29.99
CA ASN A 267 -16.12 -1.14 30.63
C ASN A 267 -16.67 -2.37 29.88
N LEU A 268 -15.94 -2.88 28.85
CA LEU A 268 -16.28 -4.06 28.01
C LEU A 268 -17.78 -4.13 27.66
N THR A 269 -18.30 -3.06 27.09
CA THR A 269 -19.71 -2.72 27.23
C THR A 269 -20.67 -3.62 26.44
N GLU A 270 -21.64 -4.24 27.14
CA GLU A 270 -22.94 -4.63 26.57
C GLU A 270 -23.65 -3.42 25.93
N ASP A 271 -23.37 -2.23 26.47
CA ASP A 271 -23.79 -0.93 25.99
C ASP A 271 -22.99 -0.53 24.74
N HIS A 272 -23.36 -1.14 23.61
CA HIS A 272 -22.63 -1.07 22.34
C HIS A 272 -22.54 0.32 21.69
N ILE A 273 -23.36 1.29 22.12
CA ILE A 273 -23.47 2.61 21.46
C ILE A 273 -22.13 3.34 21.35
N PHE A 274 -21.23 3.21 22.32
CA PHE A 274 -19.97 3.93 22.32
C PHE A 274 -19.06 3.44 21.18
N ALA A 275 -18.96 2.12 21.00
CA ALA A 275 -18.25 1.52 19.88
C ALA A 275 -18.96 1.75 18.54
N ASP A 276 -20.30 1.64 18.50
CA ASP A 276 -21.09 1.82 17.28
C ASP A 276 -21.08 3.29 16.79
N THR A 277 -21.18 4.27 17.69
CA THR A 277 -21.08 5.70 17.35
C THR A 277 -19.66 6.08 16.94
N TRP A 278 -18.62 5.54 17.60
CA TRP A 278 -17.23 5.72 17.14
C TRP A 278 -17.03 5.14 15.73
N ARG A 279 -17.48 3.91 15.51
CA ARG A 279 -17.42 3.24 14.21
C ARG A 279 -18.13 4.04 13.13
N THR A 280 -19.31 4.59 13.46
CA THR A 280 -20.10 5.43 12.55
C THR A 280 -19.39 6.76 12.26
N ALA A 281 -18.77 7.39 13.26
CA ALA A 281 -17.97 8.61 13.08
C ALA A 281 -16.77 8.35 12.14
N VAL A 282 -16.04 7.26 12.34
CA VAL A 282 -14.93 6.83 11.48
C VAL A 282 -15.41 6.52 10.06
N ASP A 283 -16.48 5.73 9.90
CA ASP A 283 -17.04 5.38 8.59
C ASP A 283 -17.62 6.57 7.82
N SER A 284 -18.13 7.59 8.52
CA SER A 284 -18.49 8.88 7.92
C SER A 284 -17.22 9.64 7.50
N SER A 285 -16.23 9.69 8.37
CA SER A 285 -14.98 10.43 8.15
C SER A 285 -14.16 9.88 6.99
N ILE A 286 -14.07 8.56 6.82
CA ILE A 286 -13.46 7.91 5.65
C ILE A 286 -14.13 8.36 4.32
N LYS A 287 -15.41 8.76 4.36
CA LYS A 287 -16.19 9.18 3.18
C LYS A 287 -16.17 10.71 2.93
N SER A 288 -15.97 11.54 3.97
CA SER A 288 -16.07 13.01 3.85
C SER A 288 -14.83 13.78 4.30
N LEU A 289 -14.13 13.33 5.35
CA LEU A 289 -13.07 14.07 6.03
C LEU A 289 -11.65 13.55 5.75
N LEU A 290 -11.50 12.25 5.46
CA LEU A 290 -10.22 11.65 5.12
C LEU A 290 -9.79 12.11 3.72
N LYS A 291 -8.70 12.86 3.66
CA LYS A 291 -8.20 13.47 2.42
C LYS A 291 -6.71 13.20 2.27
N LYS A 292 -6.25 13.02 1.03
CA LYS A 292 -4.83 12.91 0.69
C LYS A 292 -4.31 14.22 0.10
N SER A 293 -3.09 14.61 0.42
CA SER A 293 -2.41 15.75 -0.21
C SER A 293 -2.23 15.56 -1.73
N ALA A 294 -2.28 16.63 -2.52
CA ALA A 294 -2.16 16.54 -3.98
C ALA A 294 -0.73 16.26 -4.46
N ILE A 295 0.28 16.81 -3.76
CA ILE A 295 1.71 16.68 -4.14
C ILE A 295 2.32 15.39 -3.59
N LYS A 296 2.22 15.18 -2.27
CA LYS A 296 2.79 14.00 -1.63
C LYS A 296 1.76 12.87 -1.59
N GLY A 297 0.55 13.10 -1.08
CA GLY A 297 -0.45 12.05 -0.91
C GLY A 297 -0.52 11.43 0.50
N ASP A 298 0.14 12.07 1.47
CA ASP A 298 -0.09 11.82 2.90
C ASP A 298 -1.57 12.02 3.25
N SER A 299 -2.07 11.20 4.19
CA SER A 299 -3.45 11.24 4.65
C SER A 299 -3.61 12.17 5.85
N TYR A 300 -4.62 13.03 5.81
CA TYR A 300 -5.02 13.91 6.91
C TYR A 300 -6.54 13.88 7.08
N LEU A 301 -7.02 14.31 8.25
CA LEU A 301 -8.43 14.61 8.49
C LEU A 301 -8.68 16.10 8.20
N ALA A 302 -9.75 16.37 7.44
CA ALA A 302 -10.30 17.69 7.15
C ALA A 302 -11.45 18.03 8.12
N ASP A 303 -11.79 19.32 8.20
CA ASP A 303 -12.96 19.81 8.93
C ASP A 303 -14.14 20.06 7.99
N ILE A 304 -15.33 20.29 8.54
CA ILE A 304 -16.48 20.87 7.83
C ILE A 304 -16.95 22.11 8.59
N ASP A 305 -17.07 23.23 7.89
CA ASP A 305 -17.53 24.48 8.53
C ASP A 305 -19.06 24.53 8.74
N ASN A 306 -19.53 25.56 9.45
CA ASN A 306 -20.97 25.73 9.73
C ASN A 306 -21.86 25.87 8.46
N ASN A 307 -21.27 26.14 7.28
CA ASN A 307 -21.97 26.21 6.00
C ASN A 307 -21.97 24.86 5.25
N GLY A 308 -21.37 23.82 5.82
CA GLY A 308 -21.20 22.51 5.18
C GLY A 308 -19.99 22.41 4.24
N VAL A 309 -19.03 23.36 4.32
CA VAL A 309 -17.87 23.39 3.42
C VAL A 309 -16.70 22.62 4.03
N VAL A 310 -16.19 21.60 3.31
CA VAL A 310 -15.01 20.82 3.72
C VAL A 310 -13.76 21.70 3.68
N ARG A 311 -13.07 21.86 4.82
CA ARG A 311 -11.88 22.67 4.98
C ARG A 311 -10.65 21.78 5.12
N HIS A 312 -9.73 21.88 4.17
CA HIS A 312 -8.49 21.08 4.10
C HIS A 312 -7.38 21.63 5.02
N VAL A 313 -7.78 21.87 6.26
CA VAL A 313 -6.95 22.26 7.40
C VAL A 313 -6.80 21.05 8.33
N SER A 314 -5.75 21.03 9.14
CA SER A 314 -5.60 20.10 10.25
C SER A 314 -4.70 20.72 11.32
N SER A 315 -4.52 20.02 12.44
CA SER A 315 -3.76 20.52 13.59
C SER A 315 -2.97 19.41 14.27
N HIS A 316 -2.01 19.79 15.10
CA HIS A 316 -1.31 18.87 15.98
C HIS A 316 -2.30 18.14 16.90
N LEU A 317 -3.33 18.83 17.40
CA LEU A 317 -4.46 18.25 18.14
C LEU A 317 -5.15 17.09 17.39
N ALA A 318 -5.34 17.19 16.07
CA ALA A 318 -5.98 16.12 15.29
C ALA A 318 -5.08 14.87 15.11
N CYS A 319 -3.79 14.94 15.46
CA CYS A 319 -2.82 13.91 15.09
C CYS A 319 -2.81 12.65 15.98
N PHE A 320 -3.36 12.66 17.20
CA PHE A 320 -3.45 11.43 18.00
C PHE A 320 -4.48 10.44 17.44
N HIS A 321 -5.35 10.89 16.54
CA HIS A 321 -6.38 10.02 15.94
C HIS A 321 -5.81 8.88 15.10
N GLY A 322 -4.56 8.97 14.62
CA GLY A 322 -3.84 7.81 14.10
C GLY A 322 -3.78 6.68 15.14
N GLY A 323 -3.27 6.95 16.34
CA GLY A 323 -3.25 6.03 17.48
C GLY A 323 -4.64 5.56 17.92
N ASN A 324 -5.62 6.46 17.96
CA ASN A 324 -7.00 6.11 18.31
C ASN A 324 -7.64 5.15 17.28
N TRP A 325 -7.42 5.38 15.99
CA TRP A 325 -7.91 4.52 14.91
C TRP A 325 -7.15 3.19 14.85
N LEU A 326 -5.86 3.15 15.21
CA LEU A 326 -5.13 1.89 15.40
C LEU A 326 -5.75 1.05 16.52
N MET A 327 -6.04 1.65 17.68
CA MET A 327 -6.69 0.96 18.80
C MET A 327 -8.09 0.47 18.43
N GLY A 328 -8.94 1.33 17.88
CA GLY A 328 -10.30 0.94 17.47
C GLY A 328 -10.33 -0.03 16.30
N GLY A 329 -9.35 0.02 15.39
CA GLY A 329 -9.14 -0.95 14.31
C GLY A 329 -8.81 -2.35 14.86
N ARG A 330 -7.97 -2.45 15.89
CA ARG A 330 -7.72 -3.72 16.60
C ARG A 330 -8.97 -4.23 17.33
N LEU A 331 -9.63 -3.37 18.12
CA LEU A 331 -10.81 -3.74 18.91
C LEU A 331 -12.02 -4.17 18.06
N LEU A 332 -12.23 -3.53 16.90
CA LEU A 332 -13.30 -3.88 15.95
C LEU A 332 -12.86 -4.90 14.88
N ASN A 333 -11.67 -5.51 15.02
CA ASN A 333 -11.06 -6.45 14.07
C ASN A 333 -11.16 -5.95 12.61
N ASN A 334 -10.74 -4.71 12.36
CA ASN A 334 -10.89 -4.02 11.09
C ASN A 334 -9.57 -3.46 10.57
N GLU A 335 -8.89 -4.27 9.76
CA GLU A 335 -7.62 -3.91 9.12
C GLU A 335 -7.73 -2.67 8.20
N THR A 336 -8.89 -2.35 7.62
CA THR A 336 -9.05 -1.12 6.83
C THR A 336 -8.90 0.14 7.70
N ILE A 337 -9.56 0.19 8.86
CA ILE A 337 -9.39 1.28 9.82
C ILE A 337 -7.97 1.30 10.39
N PHE A 338 -7.39 0.14 10.70
CA PHE A 338 -6.03 0.01 11.19
C PHE A 338 -5.00 0.62 10.21
N ASN A 339 -5.05 0.25 8.94
CA ASN A 339 -4.12 0.74 7.92
C ASN A 339 -4.35 2.22 7.57
N ILE A 340 -5.58 2.74 7.69
CA ILE A 340 -5.84 4.19 7.61
C ILE A 340 -5.25 4.91 8.83
N GLY A 341 -5.33 4.30 10.02
CA GLY A 341 -4.65 4.78 11.24
C GLY A 341 -3.14 4.94 11.01
N LEU A 342 -2.46 3.93 10.46
CA LEU A 342 -1.04 4.01 10.09
C LEU A 342 -0.76 5.17 9.11
N ALA A 343 -1.63 5.37 8.10
CA ALA A 343 -1.49 6.46 7.14
C ALA A 343 -1.68 7.85 7.75
N LEU A 344 -2.53 7.99 8.79
CA LEU A 344 -2.67 9.21 9.57
C LEU A 344 -1.45 9.46 10.47
N VAL A 345 -0.89 8.43 11.12
CA VAL A 345 0.37 8.55 11.89
C VAL A 345 1.53 8.99 11.00
N ASP A 346 1.68 8.37 9.83
CA ASP A 346 2.77 8.69 8.91
C ASP A 346 2.59 10.08 8.26
N GLY A 347 1.36 10.50 7.97
CA GLY A 347 1.07 11.86 7.51
C GLY A 347 1.33 12.92 8.58
N CYS A 348 0.91 12.69 9.82
CA CYS A 348 1.21 13.60 10.94
C CYS A 348 2.71 13.67 11.25
N TRP A 349 3.44 12.55 11.17
CA TRP A 349 4.90 12.57 11.30
C TRP A 349 5.60 13.36 10.19
N ASN A 350 5.04 13.41 8.97
CA ASN A 350 5.57 14.28 7.92
C ASN A 350 5.55 15.77 8.31
N THR A 351 4.71 16.20 9.26
CA THR A 351 4.75 17.59 9.76
C THR A 351 5.99 17.88 10.64
N TYR A 352 6.50 16.87 11.36
CA TYR A 352 7.78 16.94 12.09
C TYR A 352 8.97 16.80 11.13
N ALA A 353 8.94 15.79 10.26
CA ALA A 353 10.07 15.42 9.41
C ALA A 353 10.44 16.43 8.31
N GLN A 354 9.68 17.52 8.18
CA GLN A 354 9.81 18.52 7.11
C GLN A 354 9.96 19.96 7.63
N SER A 355 9.94 20.20 8.95
CA SER A 355 10.25 21.51 9.54
C SER A 355 11.74 21.64 9.89
N GLU A 356 12.26 22.86 9.94
CA GLU A 356 13.70 23.13 10.18
C GLU A 356 14.18 22.65 11.57
N THR A 357 13.28 22.62 12.55
CA THR A 357 13.57 22.10 13.89
C THR A 357 13.32 20.61 14.06
N GLY A 358 12.68 19.92 13.10
CA GLY A 358 12.23 18.53 13.29
C GLY A 358 11.00 18.40 14.21
N ILE A 359 10.26 19.49 14.43
CA ILE A 359 9.13 19.62 15.35
C ILE A 359 7.90 20.12 14.58
N GLY A 360 6.75 19.48 14.75
CA GLY A 360 5.53 19.82 14.00
C GLY A 360 4.86 21.13 14.46
N PRO A 361 4.32 21.94 13.54
CA PRO A 361 3.54 23.13 13.87
C PRO A 361 2.18 22.76 14.49
N ASP A 362 1.64 23.63 15.36
CA ASP A 362 0.30 23.47 15.96
C ASP A 362 -0.82 23.37 14.91
N GLY A 363 -0.71 24.08 13.78
CA GLY A 363 -1.77 24.15 12.77
C GLY A 363 -1.23 24.24 11.33
N PHE A 364 -1.81 23.44 10.43
CA PHE A 364 -1.37 23.33 9.04
C PHE A 364 -2.55 23.13 8.07
N ALA A 365 -2.25 23.16 6.77
CA ALA A 365 -3.22 22.87 5.70
C ALA A 365 -2.54 22.27 4.47
N TYR A 366 -3.35 21.76 3.54
CA TYR A 366 -2.90 21.04 2.35
C TYR A 366 -3.90 21.23 1.21
N ILE A 367 -3.41 21.19 -0.04
CA ILE A 367 -4.30 21.10 -1.21
C ILE A 367 -4.65 19.61 -1.40
N PRO A 368 -5.94 19.23 -1.49
CA PRO A 368 -6.34 17.82 -1.58
C PRO A 368 -6.21 17.26 -3.00
N SER A 369 -5.97 15.94 -3.09
CA SER A 369 -5.80 15.23 -4.37
C SER A 369 -7.07 15.10 -5.21
N ASP A 370 -8.24 15.38 -4.66
CA ASP A 370 -9.53 15.40 -5.38
C ASP A 370 -9.81 16.77 -6.05
N GLY A 371 -8.90 17.74 -5.90
CA GLY A 371 -9.02 19.08 -6.47
C GLY A 371 -10.05 19.98 -5.77
N GLN A 372 -10.66 19.55 -4.65
CA GLN A 372 -11.68 20.34 -3.95
C GLN A 372 -11.04 21.42 -3.06
N THR A 373 -10.51 22.49 -3.66
CA THR A 373 -9.86 23.62 -2.99
C THR A 373 -10.83 24.55 -2.24
N ALA A 374 -11.76 23.99 -1.47
CA ALA A 374 -12.77 24.71 -0.70
C ALA A 374 -12.22 25.28 0.63
N GLY A 375 -10.98 25.77 0.62
CA GLY A 375 -10.25 26.26 1.78
C GLY A 375 -9.26 27.36 1.40
N GLU A 376 -8.56 27.89 2.40
CA GLU A 376 -7.47 28.86 2.21
C GLU A 376 -6.43 28.31 1.23
N ALA A 377 -5.95 29.12 0.30
CA ALA A 377 -4.79 28.79 -0.52
C ALA A 377 -3.50 29.13 0.28
N PRO A 378 -2.32 28.58 -0.10
CA PRO A 378 -1.05 29.00 0.49
C PRO A 378 -0.91 30.54 0.44
N PRO A 379 -0.71 31.21 1.59
CA PRO A 379 -0.87 32.67 1.70
C PRO A 379 0.28 33.48 1.07
N THR A 380 1.43 32.85 0.83
CA THR A 380 2.63 33.46 0.26
C THR A 380 3.29 32.52 -0.76
N LEU A 381 4.19 33.04 -1.61
CA LEU A 381 5.01 32.21 -2.50
C LEU A 381 5.85 31.20 -1.70
N GLU A 382 6.42 31.62 -0.57
CA GLU A 382 7.20 30.78 0.34
C GLU A 382 6.39 29.60 0.89
N GLN A 383 5.15 29.83 1.33
CA GLN A 383 4.27 28.73 1.77
C GLN A 383 3.79 27.85 0.61
N LEU A 384 3.73 28.38 -0.62
CA LEU A 384 3.48 27.57 -1.83
C LEU A 384 4.70 26.71 -2.19
N GLU A 385 5.92 27.24 -2.11
CA GLU A 385 7.16 26.50 -2.34
C GLU A 385 7.36 25.42 -1.27
N PHE A 386 7.10 25.75 0.00
CA PHE A 386 7.06 24.79 1.11
C PHE A 386 6.03 23.69 0.83
N TYR A 387 4.80 24.03 0.41
CA TYR A 387 3.78 23.05 0.02
C TYR A 387 4.24 22.13 -1.13
N LEU A 388 4.81 22.69 -2.19
CA LEU A 388 5.29 21.94 -3.36
C LEU A 388 6.46 21.00 -3.02
N LYS A 389 7.25 21.32 -1.99
CA LYS A 389 8.36 20.49 -1.50
C LYS A 389 7.93 19.44 -0.46
N HIS A 390 6.99 19.79 0.43
CA HIS A 390 6.70 19.04 1.67
C HIS A 390 5.28 18.48 1.79
N GLY A 391 4.33 18.90 0.95
CA GLY A 391 2.97 18.34 0.86
C GLY A 391 1.92 18.94 1.81
N PHE A 392 2.33 19.88 2.68
CA PHE A 392 1.47 20.71 3.53
C PHE A 392 2.10 22.11 3.63
N TYR A 393 1.38 23.09 4.17
CA TYR A 393 1.89 24.43 4.51
C TYR A 393 1.38 24.85 5.89
N VAL A 394 2.07 25.80 6.52
CA VAL A 394 1.88 26.18 7.91
C VAL A 394 0.77 27.23 8.05
N ARG A 395 -0.04 27.12 9.11
CA ARG A 395 -1.04 28.13 9.51
C ARG A 395 -0.74 28.71 10.90
N ASN A 396 -0.45 27.83 11.88
CA ASN A 396 0.03 28.22 13.20
C ASN A 396 1.44 27.65 13.36
N ALA A 397 2.48 28.49 13.31
CA ALA A 397 3.87 28.02 13.30
C ALA A 397 4.42 27.61 14.68
N TYR A 398 3.72 27.96 15.76
CA TYR A 398 4.16 27.70 17.13
C TYR A 398 4.07 26.22 17.52
N TYR A 399 4.81 25.83 18.55
CA TYR A 399 4.71 24.53 19.21
C TYR A 399 4.77 24.70 20.73
N VAL A 400 3.67 24.38 21.42
CA VAL A 400 3.50 24.51 22.87
C VAL A 400 3.71 23.18 23.60
N LEU A 401 4.76 22.43 23.28
CA LEU A 401 5.12 21.16 23.95
C LEU A 401 4.05 20.06 23.86
N ARG A 402 3.28 20.00 22.76
CA ARG A 402 2.13 19.09 22.64
C ARG A 402 2.50 17.62 22.31
N PRO A 403 1.73 16.61 22.76
CA PRO A 403 2.10 15.19 22.65
C PRO A 403 1.55 14.41 21.45
N GLU A 404 0.54 14.90 20.74
CA GLU A 404 -0.41 14.06 20.00
C GLU A 404 0.23 13.23 18.87
N VAL A 405 1.23 13.80 18.15
CA VAL A 405 2.01 13.07 17.13
C VAL A 405 2.84 11.95 17.76
N LEU A 406 3.42 12.18 18.94
CA LEU A 406 4.23 11.18 19.66
C LEU A 406 3.38 10.12 20.36
N GLY A 407 2.19 10.47 20.84
CA GLY A 407 1.18 9.51 21.27
C GLY A 407 0.76 8.59 20.12
N SER A 408 0.43 9.15 18.95
CA SER A 408 0.15 8.38 17.72
C SER A 408 1.32 7.46 17.33
N ASN A 409 2.56 7.96 17.41
CA ASN A 409 3.77 7.20 17.14
C ASN A 409 3.98 6.04 18.12
N TYR A 410 3.72 6.25 19.41
CA TYR A 410 3.73 5.22 20.44
C TYR A 410 2.70 4.11 20.15
N TYR A 411 1.44 4.47 19.87
CA TYR A 411 0.42 3.49 19.49
C TYR A 411 0.81 2.71 18.22
N ALA A 412 1.41 3.36 17.23
CA ALA A 412 1.89 2.69 16.02
C ALA A 412 3.04 1.71 16.29
N TRP A 413 4.03 2.08 17.10
CA TRP A 413 5.07 1.15 17.58
C TRP A 413 4.43 -0.08 18.26
N ARG A 414 3.57 0.14 19.26
CA ARG A 414 3.00 -0.94 20.10
C ARG A 414 1.99 -1.83 19.35
N THR A 415 1.45 -1.41 18.22
CA THR A 415 0.49 -2.18 17.40
C THR A 415 1.10 -2.84 16.14
N THR A 416 2.33 -2.48 15.76
CA THR A 416 3.04 -2.99 14.56
C THR A 416 4.38 -3.65 14.86
N GLY A 417 5.13 -3.17 15.86
CA GLY A 417 6.53 -3.52 16.09
C GLY A 417 7.46 -3.14 14.94
N ASP A 418 7.14 -2.09 14.17
CA ASP A 418 8.02 -1.50 13.16
C ASP A 418 8.99 -0.50 13.83
N GLU A 419 10.29 -0.78 13.78
CA GLU A 419 11.32 0.05 14.42
C GLU A 419 11.39 1.48 13.88
N LYS A 420 10.78 1.80 12.72
CA LYS A 420 10.71 3.20 12.24
C LYS A 420 10.08 4.12 13.30
N TYR A 421 9.11 3.62 14.08
CA TYR A 421 8.46 4.41 15.13
C TYR A 421 9.39 4.66 16.34
N LEU A 422 10.35 3.76 16.62
CA LEU A 422 11.42 4.02 17.59
C LEU A 422 12.33 5.15 17.11
N GLN A 423 12.79 5.08 15.86
CA GLN A 423 13.69 6.07 15.26
C GLN A 423 13.08 7.48 15.21
N ARG A 424 11.76 7.58 15.02
CA ARG A 424 11.00 8.84 15.13
C ARG A 424 11.04 9.44 16.53
N ALA A 425 10.83 8.62 17.56
CA ALA A 425 10.91 9.07 18.95
C ALA A 425 12.35 9.49 19.35
N ILE A 426 13.38 8.84 18.80
CA ILE A 426 14.79 9.28 18.95
C ILE A 426 14.97 10.69 18.35
N SER A 427 14.59 10.87 17.07
CA SER A 427 14.70 12.15 16.36
C SER A 427 13.96 13.29 17.06
N ALA A 428 12.79 13.01 17.66
CA ALA A 428 12.03 13.98 18.43
C ALA A 428 12.74 14.38 19.74
N MET A 429 13.31 13.43 20.49
CA MET A 429 14.09 13.75 21.70
C MET A 429 15.32 14.60 21.40
N ASP A 430 16.06 14.27 20.35
CA ASP A 430 17.25 15.03 19.96
C ASP A 430 16.87 16.45 19.51
N SER A 431 15.79 16.60 18.75
CA SER A 431 15.23 17.90 18.37
C SER A 431 14.76 18.70 19.59
N PHE A 432 14.03 18.08 20.53
CA PHE A 432 13.59 18.74 21.76
C PHE A 432 14.78 19.19 22.63
N ARG A 433 15.80 18.33 22.80
CA ARG A 433 17.00 18.67 23.58
C ARG A 433 17.84 19.75 22.93
N LYS A 434 17.86 19.82 21.59
CA LYS A 434 18.57 20.84 20.79
C LYS A 434 17.85 22.19 20.77
N TYR A 435 16.53 22.20 20.54
CA TYR A 435 15.79 23.41 20.20
C TYR A 435 14.85 23.94 21.29
N LEU A 436 14.45 23.13 22.28
CA LEU A 436 13.46 23.52 23.31
C LEU A 436 14.07 23.74 24.72
N ARG A 437 15.29 23.28 24.96
CA ARG A 437 15.92 23.23 26.29
C ARG A 437 16.55 24.56 26.71
N ILE A 438 16.01 25.18 27.75
CA ILE A 438 16.48 26.45 28.32
C ILE A 438 17.73 26.25 29.20
N GLN A 439 18.90 26.60 28.66
CA GLN A 439 20.20 26.38 29.31
C GLN A 439 20.37 27.10 30.66
N LYS A 440 19.60 28.17 30.93
CA LYS A 440 19.64 28.93 32.20
C LYS A 440 19.07 28.13 33.39
N THR A 441 18.07 27.29 33.14
CA THR A 441 17.22 26.68 34.19
C THR A 441 17.13 25.16 34.11
N GLY A 442 17.48 24.56 32.96
CA GLY A 442 17.31 23.13 32.69
C GLY A 442 15.94 22.74 32.12
N GLY A 443 14.94 23.62 32.25
CA GLY A 443 13.57 23.42 31.78
C GLY A 443 13.43 23.45 30.25
N TYR A 444 12.22 23.12 29.78
CA TYR A 444 11.87 23.06 28.36
C TYR A 444 10.74 24.04 28.05
N ALA A 445 10.86 24.77 26.94
CA ALA A 445 9.95 25.83 26.52
C ALA A 445 9.43 25.60 25.10
N GLY A 446 8.22 26.06 24.80
CA GLY A 446 7.68 26.04 23.45
C GLY A 446 8.40 27.01 22.50
N LEU A 447 8.17 26.90 21.19
CA LEU A 447 8.67 27.81 20.17
C LEU A 447 7.54 28.64 19.57
N TRP A 448 7.82 29.90 19.20
CA TRP A 448 6.89 30.73 18.41
C TRP A 448 6.80 30.33 16.94
N ASP A 449 7.90 29.82 16.36
CA ASP A 449 7.95 29.27 15.01
C ASP A 449 8.90 28.05 14.94
N VAL A 450 8.38 26.89 14.52
CA VAL A 450 9.16 25.63 14.36
C VAL A 450 10.09 25.61 13.13
N ASN A 451 9.97 26.59 12.22
CA ASN A 451 10.88 26.82 11.11
C ASN A 451 11.84 27.99 11.39
N ASN A 452 11.48 28.92 12.29
CA ASN A 452 12.32 30.06 12.67
C ASN A 452 12.63 30.09 14.19
N PRO A 453 13.50 29.21 14.70
CA PRO A 453 13.87 29.18 16.13
C PRO A 453 14.58 30.45 16.63
N ALA A 454 14.90 31.41 15.76
CA ALA A 454 15.44 32.71 16.15
C ALA A 454 14.36 33.69 16.68
N GLU A 455 13.06 33.41 16.48
CA GLU A 455 11.97 34.17 17.13
C GLU A 455 11.84 33.84 18.62
N GLY A 456 12.50 32.77 19.07
CA GLY A 456 12.60 32.38 20.45
C GLY A 456 11.39 31.63 20.97
N PHE A 457 11.15 31.79 22.26
CA PHE A 457 10.46 30.79 23.07
C PHE A 457 9.19 31.32 23.75
N ILE A 458 8.26 30.40 24.00
CA ILE A 458 7.07 30.59 24.82
C ILE A 458 7.46 30.32 26.29
N ASP A 459 7.36 31.32 27.17
CA ASP A 459 7.80 31.24 28.57
C ASP A 459 6.77 30.55 29.49
N ASP A 460 6.32 29.35 29.09
CA ASP A 460 5.49 28.46 29.91
C ASP A 460 5.78 27.00 29.56
N THR A 461 5.82 26.12 30.58
CA THR A 461 5.91 24.67 30.44
C THR A 461 4.60 24.07 30.97
N GLU A 462 3.65 23.82 30.08
CA GLU A 462 2.37 23.18 30.42
C GLU A 462 2.56 21.77 31.00
N SER A 463 1.67 21.40 31.93
CA SER A 463 1.73 20.14 32.69
C SER A 463 1.76 18.87 31.81
N PHE A 464 1.10 18.86 30.65
CA PHE A 464 1.14 17.73 29.68
C PHE A 464 2.53 17.42 29.10
N TRP A 465 3.49 18.34 29.18
CA TRP A 465 4.89 17.99 28.87
C TRP A 465 5.37 16.81 29.73
N TYR A 466 5.00 16.81 31.01
CA TYR A 466 5.35 15.81 32.00
C TYR A 466 4.37 14.63 32.03
N ALA A 467 3.07 14.89 31.91
CA ALA A 467 2.06 13.82 31.89
C ALA A 467 2.07 13.04 30.59
N GLU A 468 2.30 13.68 29.43
CA GLU A 468 2.11 13.05 28.13
C GLU A 468 3.39 12.90 27.33
N VAL A 469 4.06 14.00 26.96
CA VAL A 469 5.18 13.93 25.99
C VAL A 469 6.30 13.03 26.50
N LEU A 470 6.78 13.30 27.71
CA LEU A 470 7.84 12.54 28.35
C LEU A 470 7.41 11.10 28.70
N LYS A 471 6.10 10.87 28.94
CA LYS A 471 5.53 9.54 29.19
C LYS A 471 5.48 8.69 27.92
N TYR A 472 4.94 9.21 26.80
CA TYR A 472 4.89 8.48 25.54
C TYR A 472 6.30 8.22 24.97
N LEU A 473 7.22 9.16 25.12
CA LEU A 473 8.63 8.95 24.77
C LEU A 473 9.24 7.81 25.62
N PHE A 474 9.08 7.83 26.94
CA PHE A 474 9.56 6.75 27.82
C PHE A 474 8.93 5.40 27.47
N LEU A 475 7.59 5.31 27.36
CA LEU A 475 6.85 4.08 27.05
C LEU A 475 7.10 3.52 25.64
N THR A 476 7.62 4.34 24.71
CA THR A 476 8.08 3.88 23.40
C THR A 476 9.32 2.99 23.53
N PHE A 477 10.19 3.25 24.51
CA PHE A 477 11.43 2.50 24.75
C PHE A 477 11.39 1.58 25.99
N ASP A 478 10.31 1.61 26.77
CA ASP A 478 10.13 0.77 27.96
C ASP A 478 9.40 -0.55 27.66
N ASP A 479 9.52 -1.51 28.59
CA ASP A 479 9.03 -2.88 28.45
C ASP A 479 7.54 -2.90 28.05
N PRO A 480 7.17 -3.53 26.92
CA PRO A 480 5.78 -3.65 26.49
C PRO A 480 4.83 -4.32 27.50
N GLN A 481 5.35 -5.04 28.50
CA GLN A 481 4.58 -5.65 29.58
C GLN A 481 4.37 -4.73 30.79
N HIS A 482 5.14 -3.65 30.95
CA HIS A 482 5.05 -2.78 32.14
C HIS A 482 3.73 -1.99 32.19
N ILE A 483 3.35 -1.38 31.06
CA ILE A 483 2.05 -0.74 30.86
C ILE A 483 1.53 -1.21 29.50
N SER A 484 0.89 -2.38 29.43
CA SER A 484 0.35 -2.93 28.20
C SER A 484 -0.91 -2.20 27.73
N LEU A 485 -1.06 -1.99 26.42
CA LEU A 485 -2.31 -1.48 25.82
C LEU A 485 -3.50 -2.45 25.98
N ASP A 486 -3.24 -3.72 26.33
CA ASP A 486 -4.29 -4.71 26.57
C ASP A 486 -4.83 -4.66 28.02
N GLU A 487 -4.00 -4.18 28.97
CA GLU A 487 -4.30 -4.10 30.41
C GLU A 487 -4.66 -2.69 30.89
N TYR A 488 -4.26 -1.67 30.13
CA TYR A 488 -4.52 -0.26 30.45
C TYR A 488 -5.15 0.49 29.28
N VAL A 489 -6.07 1.41 29.60
CA VAL A 489 -6.52 2.46 28.67
C VAL A 489 -6.07 3.80 29.22
N PHE A 490 -5.38 4.59 28.39
CA PHE A 490 -4.96 5.94 28.73
C PHE A 490 -6.17 6.89 28.68
N ASN A 491 -6.27 7.85 29.59
CA ASN A 491 -7.18 8.99 29.45
C ASN A 491 -6.63 9.98 28.40
N THR A 492 -7.24 11.16 28.21
CA THR A 492 -6.79 12.14 27.20
C THR A 492 -5.51 12.89 27.61
N GLU A 493 -5.11 12.84 28.88
CA GLU A 493 -3.87 13.41 29.42
C GLU A 493 -2.84 12.30 29.75
N ALA A 494 -2.88 11.23 28.96
CA ALA A 494 -2.06 10.03 29.08
C ALA A 494 -2.02 9.36 30.48
N HIS A 495 -3.03 9.49 31.33
CA HIS A 495 -3.12 8.74 32.59
C HIS A 495 -3.72 7.34 32.36
N PRO A 496 -2.99 6.23 32.59
CA PRO A 496 -3.54 4.89 32.37
C PRO A 496 -4.48 4.46 33.51
N PHE A 497 -5.63 3.88 33.13
CA PHE A 497 -6.57 3.16 34.01
C PHE A 497 -6.59 1.66 33.67
N LYS A 498 -6.65 0.82 34.70
CA LYS A 498 -6.69 -0.65 34.60
C LYS A 498 -8.02 -1.11 34.03
N VAL A 499 -7.97 -1.73 32.85
CA VAL A 499 -9.14 -2.26 32.13
C VAL A 499 -9.33 -3.77 32.41
N PRO A 500 -10.57 -4.28 32.44
CA PRO A 500 -10.81 -5.70 32.66
C PRO A 500 -10.31 -6.57 31.50
N HIS A 501 -9.93 -7.80 31.81
CA HIS A 501 -9.47 -8.80 30.84
C HIS A 501 -10.55 -9.09 29.79
N MET A 502 -10.19 -8.95 28.52
CA MET A 502 -11.08 -9.18 27.38
C MET A 502 -11.20 -10.67 27.07
N SER A 503 -12.40 -11.18 26.77
CA SER A 503 -12.53 -12.53 26.18
C SER A 503 -12.09 -12.47 24.70
N PRO A 504 -11.39 -13.47 24.15
CA PRO A 504 -11.11 -13.54 22.70
C PRO A 504 -12.37 -13.54 21.83
N ASP A 505 -13.51 -13.98 22.38
CA ASP A 505 -14.83 -13.96 21.73
C ASP A 505 -15.61 -12.64 21.97
N HIS A 506 -15.04 -11.64 22.64
CA HIS A 506 -15.72 -10.37 22.93
C HIS A 506 -15.79 -9.48 21.67
N VAL A 507 -17.00 -9.05 21.33
CA VAL A 507 -17.25 -8.15 20.20
C VAL A 507 -17.59 -6.77 20.73
N PHE A 508 -16.81 -5.76 20.34
CA PHE A 508 -17.16 -4.36 20.55
C PHE A 508 -18.15 -3.90 19.49
N GLY A 509 -19.18 -3.17 19.91
CA GLY A 509 -20.28 -2.78 19.03
C GLY A 509 -21.29 -3.91 18.80
N SER A 510 -22.41 -3.59 18.15
CA SER A 510 -23.56 -4.50 18.04
C SER A 510 -23.39 -5.62 17.01
N GLY A 511 -22.32 -5.60 16.21
CA GLY A 511 -21.98 -6.56 15.15
C GLY A 511 -22.92 -6.53 13.92
N ASN A 512 -24.22 -6.31 14.13
CA ASN A 512 -25.26 -6.21 13.11
C ASN A 512 -25.33 -4.80 12.51
N MET A 513 -24.22 -4.35 11.91
CA MET A 513 -24.09 -3.01 11.32
C MET A 513 -25.08 -2.79 10.16
N SER A 514 -26.25 -2.25 10.48
CA SER A 514 -27.14 -1.67 9.48
C SER A 514 -26.52 -0.38 8.94
N PRO A 515 -26.56 -0.12 7.62
CA PRO A 515 -26.14 1.19 7.12
C PRO A 515 -27.04 2.27 7.74
N PRO A 516 -26.47 3.42 8.18
CA PRO A 516 -27.24 4.44 8.88
C PRO A 516 -28.43 4.90 8.03
N SER A 517 -29.55 5.14 8.71
CA SER A 517 -30.78 5.61 8.07
C SER A 517 -30.51 6.90 7.29
N LYS A 518 -31.11 7.03 6.10
CA LYS A 518 -30.93 8.23 5.28
C LYS A 518 -31.30 9.47 6.09
N PRO A 519 -30.50 10.56 6.03
CA PRO A 519 -30.78 11.77 6.79
C PRO A 519 -32.20 12.27 6.46
N HIS A 520 -33.04 12.38 7.50
CA HIS A 520 -34.41 12.85 7.39
C HIS A 520 -34.44 14.38 7.18
N SER A 521 -34.19 14.79 5.93
CA SER A 521 -34.56 16.08 5.34
C SER A 521 -34.41 17.31 6.25
N ALA A 522 -33.17 17.78 6.43
CA ALA A 522 -32.93 19.10 6.99
C ALA A 522 -33.43 20.19 6.02
N VAL A 523 -34.45 20.93 6.49
CA VAL A 523 -34.97 22.25 6.09
C VAL A 523 -34.59 22.82 4.69
N PRO A 524 -35.58 23.18 3.83
CA PRO A 524 -35.30 23.77 2.52
C PRO A 524 -34.84 25.24 2.59
N GLY A 525 -33.57 25.50 2.26
CA GLY A 525 -33.04 26.83 1.98
C GLY A 525 -33.03 27.14 0.48
N THR A 526 -33.95 27.97 -0.01
CA THR A 526 -34.00 28.38 -1.42
C THR A 526 -33.10 29.58 -1.70
N LEU A 527 -32.07 29.41 -2.54
CA LEU A 527 -31.46 30.54 -3.24
C LEU A 527 -32.43 31.07 -4.32
N PRO A 528 -32.64 32.40 -4.44
CA PRO A 528 -33.54 32.96 -5.43
C PRO A 528 -32.92 32.91 -6.84
N VAL A 529 -33.60 32.25 -7.77
CA VAL A 529 -33.23 32.23 -9.20
C VAL A 529 -34.28 32.97 -10.02
N ASP A 530 -33.81 33.85 -10.90
CA ASP A 530 -34.61 34.72 -11.77
C ASP A 530 -35.59 33.93 -12.68
N PRO A 531 -36.92 34.20 -12.63
CA PRO A 531 -37.93 33.39 -13.31
C PRO A 531 -38.04 33.65 -14.83
N SER A 532 -37.05 33.18 -15.61
CA SER A 532 -37.15 33.15 -17.08
C SER A 532 -37.08 31.74 -17.71
N ARG A 533 -38.27 31.19 -17.96
CA ARG A 533 -38.62 30.12 -18.93
C ARG A 533 -38.15 28.66 -18.69
N LYS A 534 -39.14 27.84 -18.30
CA LYS A 534 -39.82 26.78 -19.11
C LYS A 534 -38.94 25.78 -19.91
N THR A 535 -39.20 24.45 -19.95
CA THR A 535 -40.32 23.62 -19.43
C THR A 535 -40.07 22.11 -19.60
N ARG A 536 -40.58 21.29 -18.65
CA ARG A 536 -41.05 19.89 -18.81
C ARG A 536 -39.98 18.82 -19.18
N SER A 537 -40.18 17.52 -18.94
CA SER A 537 -41.35 16.75 -18.44
C SER A 537 -40.98 15.72 -17.35
N LYS A 538 -42.01 15.16 -16.66
CA LYS A 538 -41.91 14.17 -15.56
C LYS A 538 -42.08 12.70 -16.07
N PRO A 539 -41.84 11.67 -15.23
CA PRO A 539 -41.45 10.31 -15.66
C PRO A 539 -42.51 9.22 -15.47
N LEU A 540 -42.14 7.96 -15.72
CA LEU A 540 -42.77 6.77 -15.11
C LEU A 540 -41.74 5.77 -14.54
N THR A 541 -41.81 5.59 -13.22
CA THR A 541 -42.02 4.32 -12.46
C THR A 541 -41.79 2.97 -13.19
N LYS A 542 -41.32 1.89 -12.52
CA LYS A 542 -41.85 1.36 -11.24
C LYS A 542 -40.93 0.28 -10.60
N SER A 543 -41.17 -0.03 -9.32
CA SER A 543 -40.44 -1.02 -8.50
C SER A 543 -40.78 -2.49 -8.82
N ALA A 544 -39.83 -3.40 -8.58
CA ALA A 544 -40.07 -4.78 -8.14
C ALA A 544 -38.93 -5.26 -7.21
N SER A 545 -39.24 -6.10 -6.21
CA SER A 545 -38.28 -6.67 -5.25
C SER A 545 -38.40 -8.19 -5.19
N ILE A 546 -37.28 -8.89 -4.95
CA ILE A 546 -37.28 -10.34 -4.67
C ILE A 546 -36.34 -10.65 -3.50
N HIS A 547 -36.82 -11.43 -2.52
CA HIS A 547 -36.03 -12.06 -1.47
C HIS A 547 -35.68 -13.51 -1.85
N ARG A 548 -34.45 -13.94 -1.52
CA ARG A 548 -34.02 -15.30 -1.11
C ARG A 548 -32.48 -15.34 -1.09
N LYS A 549 -31.80 -16.18 -0.32
CA LYS A 549 -32.05 -16.82 1.00
C LYS A 549 -30.70 -17.45 1.40
N TYR A 550 -30.39 -17.51 2.69
CA TYR A 550 -29.20 -18.23 3.17
C TYR A 550 -29.21 -19.71 2.76
N ILE A 551 -28.02 -20.23 2.45
CA ILE A 551 -27.65 -21.65 2.64
C ILE A 551 -26.35 -21.63 3.46
N ASP A 552 -26.33 -22.40 4.55
CA ASP A 552 -25.18 -22.62 5.44
C ASP A 552 -24.55 -23.97 5.09
N MET A 553 -23.23 -24.04 4.94
CA MET A 553 -22.50 -25.31 4.85
C MET A 553 -21.11 -25.18 5.49
N ARG A 554 -21.00 -25.67 6.72
CA ARG A 554 -19.78 -25.67 7.54
C ARG A 554 -18.89 -26.90 7.27
N SER A 555 -17.63 -26.79 7.70
CA SER A 555 -16.79 -27.88 8.24
C SER A 555 -15.88 -28.72 7.31
N ALA A 556 -14.89 -28.08 6.70
CA ALA A 556 -13.51 -28.60 6.49
C ALA A 556 -12.61 -27.37 6.25
N LYS A 557 -11.57 -26.98 7.02
CA LYS A 557 -10.44 -27.69 7.66
C LYS A 557 -9.65 -28.52 6.63
N LEU A 558 -8.34 -28.36 6.44
CA LEU A 558 -7.28 -27.84 7.35
C LEU A 558 -6.00 -27.45 6.57
N PHE A 559 -5.13 -26.59 7.13
CA PHE A 559 -3.81 -26.14 6.60
C PHE A 559 -3.88 -25.22 5.34
N CYS A 560 -3.02 -24.21 5.10
CA CYS A 560 -1.89 -23.60 5.83
C CYS A 560 -2.08 -22.04 5.89
N LEU A 561 -1.61 -21.25 6.88
CA LEU A 561 -0.24 -20.96 7.37
C LEU A 561 0.67 -20.34 6.24
N LEU A 562 1.45 -19.24 6.40
CA LEU A 562 1.78 -18.36 7.54
C LEU A 562 2.66 -17.13 7.11
N SER A 563 2.50 -15.93 7.70
CA SER A 563 3.55 -14.84 7.90
C SER A 563 4.35 -14.29 6.68
N ALA A 564 5.10 -13.18 6.68
CA ALA A 564 5.58 -12.14 7.63
C ALA A 564 5.59 -10.76 6.89
N ALA A 565 5.80 -9.53 7.41
CA ALA A 565 6.28 -8.90 8.66
C ALA A 565 7.78 -8.48 8.74
N LEU A 566 8.02 -7.19 9.08
CA LEU A 566 9.29 -6.39 9.19
C LEU A 566 9.97 -5.94 7.88
N PRO A 567 10.35 -4.64 7.72
CA PRO A 567 10.03 -3.48 8.58
C PRO A 567 8.57 -2.96 8.53
N HIS A 568 8.11 -2.20 7.53
CA HIS A 568 8.50 -2.30 6.12
C HIS A 568 8.99 -1.00 5.44
N LEU A 569 10.32 -0.91 5.24
CA LEU A 569 10.78 -0.84 3.84
C LEU A 569 10.12 -2.02 3.14
N VAL A 570 9.53 -1.78 1.98
CA VAL A 570 8.84 -2.80 1.19
C VAL A 570 9.93 -3.74 0.62
N VAL A 571 10.44 -4.65 1.48
CA VAL A 571 11.66 -5.39 1.18
C VAL A 571 11.37 -6.27 -0.01
N ALA A 572 12.06 -6.03 -1.11
CA ALA A 572 11.92 -6.78 -2.34
C ALA A 572 12.09 -8.26 -2.03
N GLU A 573 10.97 -9.00 -2.05
CA GLU A 573 11.02 -10.40 -1.71
C GLU A 573 11.81 -11.15 -2.78
N LYS A 574 12.46 -12.24 -2.37
CA LYS A 574 12.92 -13.24 -3.33
C LYS A 574 11.75 -13.61 -4.24
N ILE A 575 11.92 -13.40 -5.54
CA ILE A 575 10.87 -13.61 -6.54
C ILE A 575 10.47 -15.08 -6.51
N GLN A 576 11.44 -15.98 -6.30
CA GLN A 576 11.16 -17.39 -6.09
C GLN A 576 11.21 -17.81 -4.62
N LEU A 577 10.37 -18.79 -4.28
CA LEU A 577 10.27 -19.36 -2.94
C LEU A 577 11.61 -20.04 -2.54
N PRO A 578 12.22 -19.70 -1.39
CA PRO A 578 13.45 -20.34 -0.95
C PRO A 578 13.27 -21.84 -0.67
N GLY A 579 14.19 -22.66 -1.18
CA GLY A 579 14.25 -24.09 -0.86
C GLY A 579 13.17 -24.96 -1.51
N LEU A 580 12.60 -24.52 -2.64
CA LEU A 580 11.74 -25.33 -3.52
C LEU A 580 12.30 -26.75 -3.72
N LYS A 581 11.45 -27.76 -3.56
CA LYS A 581 11.80 -29.16 -3.80
C LYS A 581 10.97 -29.72 -4.94
N LEU A 582 11.65 -30.14 -5.99
CA LEU A 582 11.04 -30.86 -7.09
C LEU A 582 10.48 -32.21 -6.61
N PRO A 583 9.27 -32.62 -7.04
CA PRO A 583 8.79 -33.99 -6.85
C PRO A 583 9.61 -34.97 -7.70
N SER A 584 9.58 -36.26 -7.37
CA SER A 584 10.30 -37.30 -8.11
C SER A 584 9.87 -37.43 -9.58
N SER A 585 8.65 -36.98 -9.93
CA SER A 585 8.16 -36.87 -11.31
C SER A 585 8.86 -35.79 -12.13
N ALA A 586 9.39 -34.74 -11.51
CA ALA A 586 10.02 -33.62 -12.23
C ALA A 586 11.24 -34.05 -13.03
N ALA A 587 12.05 -35.00 -12.53
CA ALA A 587 13.19 -35.52 -13.28
C ALA A 587 12.77 -36.19 -14.60
N ALA A 588 11.62 -36.87 -14.63
CA ALA A 588 11.04 -37.46 -15.83
C ALA A 588 10.42 -36.39 -16.75
N ASN A 589 9.72 -35.39 -16.20
CA ASN A 589 9.13 -34.30 -16.97
C ASN A 589 10.21 -33.40 -17.60
N ARG A 590 11.28 -33.06 -16.86
CA ARG A 590 12.45 -32.34 -17.37
C ARG A 590 13.11 -33.09 -18.53
N ALA A 591 13.30 -34.41 -18.39
CA ALA A 591 13.78 -35.25 -19.48
C ALA A 591 12.81 -35.29 -20.68
N ALA A 592 11.50 -35.25 -20.45
CA ALA A 592 10.51 -35.12 -21.52
C ALA A 592 10.61 -33.77 -22.26
N VAL A 593 10.92 -32.66 -21.57
CA VAL A 593 11.18 -31.37 -22.21
C VAL A 593 12.49 -31.37 -22.99
N VAL A 594 13.56 -31.98 -22.47
CA VAL A 594 14.82 -32.17 -23.23
C VAL A 594 14.59 -33.03 -24.47
N ASN A 595 13.72 -34.04 -24.40
CA ASN A 595 13.33 -34.84 -25.58
C ASN A 595 12.47 -34.02 -26.56
N LEU A 596 11.55 -33.16 -26.09
CA LEU A 596 10.82 -32.22 -26.96
C LEU A 596 11.79 -31.26 -27.68
N PHE A 597 12.77 -30.72 -26.94
CA PHE A 597 13.80 -29.85 -27.50
C PHE A 597 14.65 -30.58 -28.55
N ASN A 598 15.17 -31.76 -28.23
CA ASN A 598 15.99 -32.53 -29.16
C ASN A 598 15.20 -33.00 -30.40
N ASP A 599 13.95 -33.44 -30.27
CA ASP A 599 13.10 -33.81 -31.41
C ASP A 599 12.84 -32.58 -32.32
N SER A 600 12.47 -31.44 -31.74
CA SER A 600 12.25 -30.19 -32.50
C SER A 600 13.54 -29.64 -33.12
N TYR A 601 14.66 -29.67 -32.39
CA TYR A 601 15.91 -29.08 -32.85
C TYR A 601 16.62 -29.99 -33.87
N ALA A 602 16.44 -31.31 -33.79
CA ALA A 602 16.86 -32.23 -34.85
C ALA A 602 16.10 -31.97 -36.16
N ALA A 603 14.78 -31.68 -36.10
CA ALA A 603 14.03 -31.26 -37.27
C ALA A 603 14.53 -29.92 -37.84
N TYR A 604 14.80 -28.93 -36.97
CA TYR A 604 15.42 -27.68 -37.38
C TYR A 604 16.79 -27.90 -38.04
N GLN A 605 17.69 -28.65 -37.41
CA GLN A 605 19.01 -29.02 -37.96
C GLN A 605 18.92 -29.75 -39.30
N GLN A 606 17.90 -30.60 -39.48
CA GLN A 606 17.74 -31.40 -40.70
C GLN A 606 17.17 -30.59 -41.89
N PHE A 607 16.30 -29.61 -41.64
CA PHE A 607 15.50 -28.96 -42.69
C PHE A 607 15.71 -27.44 -42.84
N ALA A 608 16.24 -26.77 -41.81
CA ALA A 608 16.29 -25.32 -41.73
C ALA A 608 17.58 -24.74 -41.09
N PHE A 609 18.64 -25.53 -40.90
CA PHE A 609 19.84 -25.04 -40.20
C PHE A 609 20.48 -23.83 -40.91
N GLY A 610 20.52 -22.70 -40.21
CA GLY A 610 21.01 -21.41 -40.72
C GLY A 610 19.91 -20.48 -41.28
N HIS A 611 18.67 -20.97 -41.37
CA HIS A 611 17.46 -20.20 -41.64
C HIS A 611 16.71 -19.89 -40.32
N ASP A 612 15.78 -18.95 -40.33
CA ASP A 612 15.22 -18.43 -39.06
C ASP A 612 14.30 -19.42 -38.34
N ASP A 613 13.29 -19.97 -39.03
CA ASP A 613 12.29 -20.91 -38.49
C ASP A 613 12.14 -22.13 -39.41
N VAL A 614 11.74 -23.30 -38.87
CA VAL A 614 11.54 -24.54 -39.65
C VAL A 614 10.06 -24.76 -40.01
N SER A 615 9.77 -25.28 -41.20
CA SER A 615 8.44 -25.69 -41.66
C SER A 615 8.31 -27.22 -41.61
N PRO A 616 7.85 -27.83 -40.49
CA PRO A 616 8.03 -29.25 -40.22
C PRO A 616 7.08 -30.19 -41.02
N LEU A 617 6.06 -29.67 -41.72
CA LEU A 617 5.17 -30.48 -42.56
C LEU A 617 5.63 -30.50 -44.03
N SER A 618 6.18 -29.39 -44.53
CA SER A 618 6.77 -29.32 -45.88
C SER A 618 8.25 -29.70 -45.93
N HIS A 619 8.92 -29.79 -44.78
CA HIS A 619 10.37 -29.94 -44.63
C HIS A 619 11.13 -28.74 -45.24
N GLY A 620 10.57 -27.53 -45.08
CA GLY A 620 11.15 -26.27 -45.51
C GLY A 620 11.54 -25.37 -44.33
N PHE A 621 11.63 -24.07 -44.60
CA PHE A 621 12.00 -23.03 -43.64
C PHE A 621 11.34 -21.68 -43.99
N SER A 622 11.43 -20.72 -43.08
CA SER A 622 11.12 -19.30 -43.29
C SER A 622 12.24 -18.41 -42.75
N ASP A 623 12.48 -17.27 -43.40
CA ASP A 623 13.52 -16.28 -43.06
C ASP A 623 12.89 -14.91 -42.69
N ASP A 624 11.72 -14.94 -42.04
CA ASP A 624 10.97 -13.74 -41.63
C ASP A 624 11.62 -12.97 -40.45
N ARG A 625 12.85 -13.35 -40.02
CA ARG A 625 13.71 -12.62 -39.07
C ARG A 625 15.08 -12.31 -39.71
N ASN A 626 15.04 -11.97 -41.01
CA ASN A 626 16.14 -11.47 -41.85
C ASN A 626 17.19 -12.51 -42.28
N GLY A 627 16.94 -13.80 -42.04
CA GLY A 627 17.77 -14.92 -42.49
C GLY A 627 19.09 -15.05 -41.73
N TRP A 628 19.13 -14.60 -40.47
CA TRP A 628 20.32 -14.68 -39.62
C TRP A 628 20.32 -15.90 -38.69
N GLY A 629 19.30 -16.76 -38.76
CA GLY A 629 19.22 -18.02 -38.01
C GLY A 629 18.61 -17.83 -36.62
N ALA A 630 17.47 -17.15 -36.51
CA ALA A 630 16.76 -16.88 -35.25
C ALA A 630 16.70 -18.10 -34.32
N SER A 631 16.20 -19.25 -34.80
CA SER A 631 16.11 -20.48 -33.99
C SER A 631 17.45 -21.03 -33.48
N ILE A 632 18.59 -20.66 -34.06
CA ILE A 632 19.92 -20.99 -33.51
C ILE A 632 20.26 -20.04 -32.37
N VAL A 633 20.13 -18.74 -32.62
CA VAL A 633 20.59 -17.68 -31.70
C VAL A 633 19.77 -17.67 -30.43
N ASP A 634 18.44 -17.80 -30.56
CA ASP A 634 17.52 -17.87 -29.44
C ASP A 634 17.78 -19.10 -28.56
N ALA A 635 17.92 -20.25 -29.22
CA ALA A 635 18.10 -21.53 -28.59
C ALA A 635 19.43 -21.67 -27.84
N MET A 636 20.49 -20.90 -28.17
CA MET A 636 21.78 -20.94 -27.45
C MET A 636 21.60 -20.85 -25.93
N SER A 637 20.76 -19.91 -25.48
CA SER A 637 20.46 -19.73 -24.06
C SER A 637 19.79 -20.96 -23.46
N THR A 638 18.85 -21.59 -24.17
CA THR A 638 18.15 -22.81 -23.76
C THR A 638 19.08 -24.03 -23.74
N MET A 639 19.93 -24.20 -24.76
CA MET A 639 20.89 -25.31 -24.85
C MET A 639 21.85 -25.33 -23.67
N HIS A 640 22.42 -24.17 -23.32
CA HIS A 640 23.32 -24.04 -22.18
C HIS A 640 22.61 -24.38 -20.86
N ILE A 641 21.38 -23.89 -20.67
CA ILE A 641 20.53 -24.19 -19.51
C ILE A 641 20.14 -25.68 -19.45
N MET A 642 20.03 -26.36 -20.58
CA MET A 642 19.73 -27.81 -20.63
C MET A 642 20.97 -28.70 -20.49
N GLY A 643 22.19 -28.15 -20.49
CA GLY A 643 23.45 -28.92 -20.54
C GLY A 643 23.70 -29.59 -21.89
N LEU A 644 23.17 -29.03 -22.98
CA LEU A 644 23.33 -29.52 -24.36
C LEU A 644 24.58 -28.91 -25.01
N ASP A 645 25.74 -29.13 -24.39
CA ASP A 645 27.00 -28.44 -24.69
C ASP A 645 27.42 -28.53 -26.17
N ASP A 646 27.25 -29.69 -26.82
CA ASP A 646 27.58 -29.86 -28.24
C ASP A 646 26.73 -28.97 -29.16
N LEU A 647 25.42 -28.87 -28.90
CA LEU A 647 24.50 -28.01 -29.65
C LEU A 647 24.79 -26.53 -29.36
N PHE A 648 25.07 -26.19 -28.10
CA PHE A 648 25.45 -24.85 -27.70
C PHE A 648 26.73 -24.39 -28.40
N LEU A 649 27.75 -25.25 -28.47
CA LEU A 649 29.00 -24.95 -29.16
C LEU A 649 28.82 -24.88 -30.69
N GLU A 650 27.98 -25.71 -31.29
CA GLU A 650 27.59 -25.58 -32.71
C GLU A 650 26.93 -24.22 -32.98
N ALA A 651 25.96 -23.84 -32.16
CA ALA A 651 25.22 -22.59 -32.26
C ALA A 651 26.12 -21.36 -32.07
N VAL A 652 26.99 -21.35 -31.06
CA VAL A 652 28.01 -20.29 -30.88
C VAL A 652 28.95 -20.20 -32.10
N ASN A 653 29.38 -21.35 -32.64
CA ASN A 653 30.20 -21.43 -33.83
C ASN A 653 29.47 -20.96 -35.11
N PHE A 654 28.14 -21.07 -35.19
CA PHE A 654 27.33 -20.45 -36.24
C PHE A 654 27.24 -18.93 -36.01
N SER A 655 26.73 -18.50 -34.85
CA SER A 655 26.48 -17.10 -34.49
C SER A 655 27.71 -16.20 -34.60
N SER A 656 28.91 -16.74 -34.32
CA SER A 656 30.20 -16.04 -34.51
C SER A 656 30.48 -15.58 -35.95
N LYS A 657 29.75 -16.09 -36.94
CA LYS A 657 29.96 -15.84 -38.39
C LYS A 657 28.85 -15.02 -39.06
N ILE A 658 27.75 -14.71 -38.34
CA ILE A 658 26.65 -13.91 -38.90
C ILE A 658 27.18 -12.52 -39.31
N ASP A 659 26.75 -12.02 -40.47
CA ASP A 659 27.05 -10.67 -40.94
C ASP A 659 25.82 -9.76 -40.74
N PHE A 660 25.80 -9.05 -39.62
CA PHE A 660 24.74 -8.07 -39.31
C PHE A 660 24.88 -6.75 -40.09
N SER A 661 25.83 -6.61 -41.02
CA SER A 661 25.92 -5.41 -41.86
C SER A 661 24.75 -5.25 -42.83
N HIS A 662 24.05 -6.34 -43.16
CA HIS A 662 22.90 -6.37 -44.06
C HIS A 662 21.93 -7.51 -43.72
N SER A 663 20.65 -7.35 -44.08
CA SER A 663 19.66 -8.44 -44.09
C SER A 663 19.98 -9.42 -45.21
N LEU A 664 19.75 -10.72 -45.01
CA LEU A 664 19.86 -11.72 -46.09
C LEU A 664 18.56 -11.81 -46.92
N THR A 665 17.43 -11.34 -46.37
CA THR A 665 16.16 -11.14 -47.10
C THR A 665 16.04 -9.69 -47.61
N PRO A 666 15.20 -9.42 -48.63
CA PRO A 666 14.98 -8.06 -49.13
C PRO A 666 14.15 -7.15 -48.20
N ASP A 667 13.72 -7.66 -47.04
CA ASP A 667 12.83 -6.97 -46.11
C ASP A 667 13.59 -6.02 -45.16
N THR A 668 12.88 -5.02 -44.64
CA THR A 668 13.39 -4.15 -43.58
C THR A 668 13.48 -4.89 -42.25
N VAL A 669 14.55 -4.63 -41.51
CA VAL A 669 14.83 -5.21 -40.19
C VAL A 669 13.93 -4.57 -39.14
N SER A 670 13.15 -5.36 -38.39
CA SER A 670 12.41 -4.84 -37.24
C SER A 670 13.36 -4.60 -36.07
N VAL A 671 13.34 -3.39 -35.49
CA VAL A 671 14.21 -3.01 -34.37
C VAL A 671 13.89 -3.84 -33.12
N PHE A 672 12.60 -4.03 -32.86
CA PHE A 672 12.08 -4.81 -31.74
C PHE A 672 12.44 -6.29 -31.85
N GLU A 673 11.94 -6.98 -32.89
CA GLU A 673 12.14 -8.42 -33.08
C GLU A 673 13.62 -8.83 -33.11
N THR A 674 14.48 -7.94 -33.62
CA THR A 674 15.93 -8.15 -33.73
C THR A 674 16.66 -7.91 -32.41
N THR A 675 16.16 -6.98 -31.60
CA THR A 675 16.72 -6.72 -30.26
C THR A 675 16.40 -7.89 -29.33
N ILE A 676 15.13 -8.26 -29.24
CA ILE A 676 14.67 -9.24 -28.25
C ILE A 676 15.25 -10.65 -28.52
N ARG A 677 15.40 -11.04 -29.79
CA ARG A 677 16.03 -12.31 -30.22
C ARG A 677 17.54 -12.22 -30.32
N TYR A 678 18.04 -11.60 -31.39
CA TYR A 678 19.46 -11.69 -31.71
C TYR A 678 20.34 -11.00 -30.66
N LEU A 679 20.00 -9.77 -30.27
CA LEU A 679 20.79 -9.06 -29.26
C LEU A 679 20.62 -9.70 -27.87
N GLY A 680 19.40 -10.12 -27.52
CA GLY A 680 19.08 -10.86 -26.28
C GLY A 680 19.83 -12.19 -26.15
N GLY A 681 19.68 -13.08 -27.13
CA GLY A 681 20.29 -14.40 -27.18
C GLY A 681 21.82 -14.37 -27.21
N LEU A 682 22.43 -13.48 -28.00
CA LEU A 682 23.90 -13.29 -28.02
C LEU A 682 24.44 -12.85 -26.66
N LEU A 683 23.83 -11.84 -26.03
CA LEU A 683 24.28 -11.31 -24.74
C LEU A 683 24.01 -12.27 -23.57
N SER A 684 22.87 -12.97 -23.59
CA SER A 684 22.54 -13.97 -22.56
C SER A 684 23.44 -15.20 -22.67
N ALA A 685 23.69 -15.73 -23.87
CA ALA A 685 24.66 -16.80 -24.08
C ALA A 685 26.06 -16.42 -23.59
N TYR A 686 26.51 -15.19 -23.88
CA TYR A 686 27.77 -14.64 -23.40
C TYR A 686 27.85 -14.53 -21.87
N GLU A 687 26.80 -14.04 -21.20
CA GLU A 687 26.78 -13.96 -19.73
C GLU A 687 26.67 -15.33 -19.07
N LEU A 688 25.77 -16.21 -19.55
CA LEU A 688 25.56 -17.56 -19.03
C LEU A 688 26.86 -18.37 -19.05
N SER A 689 27.54 -18.41 -20.20
CA SER A 689 28.82 -19.10 -20.40
C SER A 689 30.00 -18.46 -19.64
N ASN A 690 29.75 -17.52 -18.72
CA ASN A 690 30.74 -16.78 -17.95
C ASN A 690 31.79 -16.10 -18.85
N GLN A 691 31.31 -15.44 -19.91
CA GLN A 691 32.10 -14.61 -20.84
C GLN A 691 33.14 -15.38 -21.68
N GLN A 692 33.06 -16.71 -21.74
CA GLN A 692 33.98 -17.57 -22.51
C GLN A 692 34.01 -17.29 -24.03
N PHE A 693 32.98 -16.66 -24.60
CA PHE A 693 32.87 -16.41 -26.04
C PHE A 693 32.74 -14.91 -26.39
N PRO A 694 33.82 -14.09 -26.28
CA PRO A 694 33.80 -12.66 -26.58
C PRO A 694 33.31 -12.30 -27.99
N VAL A 695 33.37 -13.24 -28.95
CA VAL A 695 32.82 -13.04 -30.30
C VAL A 695 31.29 -12.83 -30.29
N LEU A 696 30.57 -13.37 -29.31
CA LEU A 696 29.13 -13.11 -29.16
C LEU A 696 28.87 -11.65 -28.76
N LEU A 697 29.68 -11.09 -27.86
CA LEU A 697 29.65 -9.68 -27.49
C LEU A 697 30.06 -8.78 -28.68
N GLN A 698 31.06 -9.17 -29.46
CA GLN A 698 31.42 -8.45 -30.69
C GLN A 698 30.24 -8.41 -31.68
N LYS A 699 29.58 -9.55 -31.91
CA LYS A 699 28.42 -9.66 -32.80
C LYS A 699 27.21 -8.87 -32.28
N ALA A 700 26.98 -8.88 -30.97
CA ALA A 700 26.00 -8.04 -30.30
C ALA A 700 26.29 -6.53 -30.50
N GLN A 701 27.56 -6.11 -30.45
CA GLN A 701 27.94 -4.72 -30.72
C GLN A 701 27.76 -4.34 -32.19
N GLU A 702 28.21 -5.17 -33.13
CA GLU A 702 28.03 -4.97 -34.57
C GLU A 702 26.54 -4.78 -34.92
N LEU A 703 25.65 -5.52 -34.27
CA LEU A 703 24.20 -5.39 -34.41
C LEU A 703 23.64 -4.13 -33.72
N GLY A 704 24.07 -3.82 -32.49
CA GLY A 704 23.64 -2.64 -31.73
C GLY A 704 23.99 -1.32 -32.45
N ASP A 705 25.16 -1.24 -33.06
CA ASP A 705 25.59 -0.09 -33.89
C ASP A 705 24.69 0.13 -35.11
N LYS A 706 24.07 -0.94 -35.66
CA LYS A 706 23.11 -0.87 -36.75
C LYS A 706 21.72 -0.43 -36.26
N LEU A 707 21.25 -1.01 -35.17
CA LEU A 707 19.94 -0.69 -34.57
C LEU A 707 19.86 0.76 -34.06
N ALA A 708 20.97 1.34 -33.62
CA ALA A 708 21.05 2.75 -33.20
C ALA A 708 20.61 3.76 -34.29
N PHE A 709 20.62 3.39 -35.58
CA PHE A 709 20.10 4.25 -36.65
C PHE A 709 18.58 4.46 -36.62
N ALA A 710 17.83 3.73 -35.78
CA ALA A 710 16.40 3.99 -35.55
C ALA A 710 16.11 5.37 -34.92
N TRP A 711 17.12 6.01 -34.32
CA TRP A 711 17.08 7.38 -33.77
C TRP A 711 17.80 8.41 -34.66
N SER A 712 18.24 8.05 -35.87
CA SER A 712 19.08 8.87 -36.76
C SER A 712 18.48 10.21 -37.20
N ARG A 713 17.19 10.47 -36.91
CA ARG A 713 16.49 11.72 -37.24
C ARG A 713 16.32 12.66 -36.05
N GLY A 714 16.91 12.35 -34.89
CA GLY A 714 16.76 13.14 -33.66
C GLY A 714 15.42 12.93 -32.94
N ASN A 715 14.70 11.86 -33.30
CA ASN A 715 13.55 11.35 -32.58
C ASN A 715 13.95 10.78 -31.21
N VAL A 716 13.06 10.86 -30.21
CA VAL A 716 13.34 10.40 -28.83
C VAL A 716 13.05 8.91 -28.66
N VAL A 717 11.95 8.43 -29.27
CA VAL A 717 11.60 7.02 -29.38
C VAL A 717 11.95 6.52 -30.79
N PRO A 718 12.34 5.25 -31.00
CA PRO A 718 12.81 4.76 -32.30
C PRO A 718 11.69 4.63 -33.33
N PHE A 719 12.06 4.60 -34.61
CA PHE A 719 11.21 4.03 -35.66
C PHE A 719 11.36 2.50 -35.66
N GLY A 720 10.25 1.75 -35.67
CA GLY A 720 10.25 0.28 -35.46
C GLY A 720 10.95 -0.56 -36.54
N PHE A 721 11.31 0.00 -37.70
CA PHE A 721 11.92 -0.73 -38.83
C PHE A 721 13.05 0.06 -39.51
N LEU A 722 14.11 -0.66 -39.92
CA LEU A 722 15.31 -0.13 -40.57
C LEU A 722 15.62 -0.85 -41.89
N ASP A 723 16.04 -0.11 -42.91
CA ASP A 723 16.82 -0.66 -44.01
C ASP A 723 18.31 -0.69 -43.61
N PHE A 724 18.85 -1.88 -43.39
CA PHE A 724 20.26 -2.05 -43.04
C PHE A 724 21.22 -1.79 -44.21
N SER A 725 20.78 -1.78 -45.47
CA SER A 725 21.66 -1.47 -46.61
C SER A 725 22.00 0.02 -46.70
N SER A 726 21.06 0.89 -46.29
CA SER A 726 21.21 2.35 -46.28
C SER A 726 21.33 2.97 -44.89
N ASN A 727 21.13 2.19 -43.83
CA ASN A 727 20.94 2.64 -42.45
C ASN A 727 19.80 3.67 -42.27
N THR A 728 18.70 3.54 -43.04
CA THR A 728 17.57 4.50 -42.97
C THR A 728 16.34 3.92 -42.25
N PRO A 729 15.70 4.70 -41.36
CA PRO A 729 14.47 4.27 -40.68
C PRO A 729 13.22 4.44 -41.56
N SER A 730 12.33 3.45 -41.48
CA SER A 730 10.99 3.50 -42.09
C SER A 730 10.09 4.45 -41.30
N ILE A 731 9.65 5.53 -41.95
CA ILE A 731 8.91 6.61 -41.29
C ILE A 731 7.43 6.24 -41.13
N ALA A 732 7.11 5.56 -40.04
CA ALA A 732 5.78 5.10 -39.68
C ALA A 732 5.47 5.32 -38.18
N THR A 733 4.20 5.23 -37.83
CA THR A 733 3.74 5.05 -36.44
C THR A 733 4.22 3.70 -35.92
N SER A 734 4.66 3.64 -34.66
CA SER A 734 5.07 2.42 -33.96
C SER A 734 4.08 2.12 -32.81
N ASN A 735 4.24 0.97 -32.16
CA ASN A 735 3.56 0.67 -30.90
C ASN A 735 4.52 0.87 -29.70
N ILE A 736 3.99 0.91 -28.47
CA ILE A 736 4.81 1.20 -27.29
C ILE A 736 5.72 0.03 -26.90
N ALA A 737 5.35 -1.21 -27.20
CA ALA A 737 6.25 -2.36 -27.04
C ALA A 737 7.49 -2.22 -27.95
N GLU A 738 7.30 -2.02 -29.25
CA GLU A 738 8.40 -1.81 -30.21
C GLU A 738 9.35 -0.67 -29.80
N ALA A 739 8.80 0.39 -29.21
CA ALA A 739 9.55 1.58 -28.83
C ALA A 739 10.18 1.49 -27.43
N GLY A 740 9.60 0.73 -26.50
CA GLY A 740 10.02 0.63 -25.09
C GLY A 740 10.82 -0.62 -24.74
N THR A 741 10.56 -1.74 -25.42
CA THR A 741 11.12 -3.06 -25.11
C THR A 741 12.51 -3.26 -25.73
N LEU A 742 13.44 -2.38 -25.37
CA LEU A 742 14.82 -2.34 -25.87
C LEU A 742 15.85 -2.13 -24.75
N SER A 743 15.40 -1.79 -23.54
CA SER A 743 16.25 -1.29 -22.45
C SER A 743 17.21 -2.35 -21.91
N LEU A 744 16.75 -3.58 -21.68
CA LEU A 744 17.55 -4.63 -21.03
C LEU A 744 18.77 -5.02 -21.87
N GLU A 745 18.57 -5.15 -23.18
CA GLU A 745 19.58 -5.56 -24.15
C GLU A 745 20.58 -4.44 -24.41
N PHE A 746 20.10 -3.21 -24.62
CA PHE A 746 20.96 -2.05 -24.90
C PHE A 746 21.74 -1.60 -23.65
N GLU A 747 21.15 -1.72 -22.46
CA GLU A 747 21.85 -1.52 -21.18
C GLU A 747 22.91 -2.61 -20.96
N THR A 748 22.58 -3.89 -21.22
CA THR A 748 23.53 -5.01 -21.11
C THR A 748 24.66 -4.90 -22.15
N LEU A 749 24.38 -4.40 -23.36
CA LEU A 749 25.41 -4.09 -24.35
C LEU A 749 26.32 -2.94 -23.86
N SER A 750 25.75 -1.90 -23.27
CA SER A 750 26.51 -0.76 -22.72
C SER A 750 27.38 -1.17 -21.52
N LYS A 751 26.89 -2.05 -20.66
CA LYS A 751 27.58 -2.69 -19.52
C LYS A 751 28.85 -3.43 -19.95
N HIS A 752 28.80 -4.17 -21.07
CA HIS A 752 29.93 -4.99 -21.54
C HIS A 752 30.86 -4.30 -22.55
N THR A 753 30.36 -3.34 -23.33
CA THR A 753 31.18 -2.57 -24.31
C THR A 753 31.75 -1.27 -23.73
N GLY A 754 31.16 -0.74 -22.66
CA GLY A 754 31.42 0.59 -22.12
C GLY A 754 30.78 1.74 -22.91
N ASN A 755 30.21 1.49 -24.08
CA ASN A 755 29.58 2.51 -24.92
C ASN A 755 28.17 2.84 -24.43
N GLN A 756 28.02 3.95 -23.72
CA GLN A 756 26.73 4.41 -23.17
C GLN A 756 25.70 4.87 -24.21
N THR A 757 26.05 4.90 -25.50
CA THR A 757 25.11 5.29 -26.58
C THR A 757 23.86 4.41 -26.58
N TYR A 758 24.02 3.09 -26.43
CA TYR A 758 22.89 2.16 -26.50
C TYR A 758 21.92 2.38 -25.33
N ALA A 759 22.43 2.41 -24.08
CA ALA A 759 21.64 2.67 -22.88
C ALA A 759 20.91 4.03 -22.96
N ASN A 760 21.60 5.11 -23.36
CA ASN A 760 21.00 6.43 -23.47
C ASN A 760 19.81 6.49 -24.45
N LEU A 761 19.89 5.76 -25.57
CA LEU A 761 18.81 5.70 -26.56
C LEU A 761 17.61 4.87 -26.07
N ALA A 762 17.85 3.66 -25.56
CA ALA A 762 16.79 2.74 -25.16
C ALA A 762 16.11 3.16 -23.85
N ILE A 763 16.89 3.52 -22.82
CA ILE A 763 16.35 4.04 -21.55
C ILE A 763 15.69 5.41 -21.78
N GLY A 764 16.26 6.26 -22.65
CA GLY A 764 15.64 7.52 -23.07
C GLY A 764 14.25 7.32 -23.67
N SER A 765 14.08 6.31 -24.54
CA SER A 765 12.78 5.94 -25.11
C SER A 765 11.79 5.45 -24.03
N LEU A 766 12.20 4.51 -23.18
CA LEU A 766 11.37 3.95 -22.11
C LEU A 766 10.92 5.04 -21.12
N SER A 767 11.84 5.91 -20.68
CA SER A 767 11.57 7.06 -19.82
C SER A 767 10.65 8.07 -20.48
N HIS A 768 10.78 8.29 -21.78
CA HIS A 768 9.90 9.21 -22.52
C HIS A 768 8.46 8.69 -22.54
N ILE A 769 8.24 7.43 -22.93
CA ILE A 769 6.91 6.81 -22.93
C ILE A 769 6.29 6.84 -21.52
N ALA A 770 7.06 6.50 -20.49
CA ALA A 770 6.62 6.55 -19.10
C ALA A 770 6.23 7.97 -18.63
N ASN A 771 6.79 9.04 -19.20
CA ASN A 771 6.47 10.43 -18.85
C ASN A 771 5.36 11.07 -19.71
N LEU A 772 4.80 10.37 -20.69
CA LEU A 772 3.67 10.86 -21.47
C LEU A 772 2.33 10.78 -20.69
N PRO A 773 1.42 11.77 -20.85
CA PRO A 773 0.04 11.67 -20.36
C PRO A 773 -0.69 10.45 -20.93
N ALA A 774 -1.09 9.53 -20.06
CA ALA A 774 -1.68 8.24 -20.41
C ALA A 774 -3.23 8.23 -20.32
N PRO A 775 -3.97 7.47 -21.16
CA PRO A 775 -5.45 7.42 -21.13
C PRO A 775 -6.05 7.02 -19.77
N LEU A 776 -5.37 6.14 -19.04
CA LEU A 776 -5.57 5.80 -17.64
C LEU A 776 -4.20 5.95 -16.93
N PRO A 777 -4.12 6.16 -15.60
CA PRO A 777 -2.84 6.36 -14.92
C PRO A 777 -1.87 5.19 -15.14
N GLY A 778 -0.61 5.47 -15.49
CA GLY A 778 0.42 4.47 -15.82
C GLY A 778 0.21 3.70 -17.14
N LEU A 779 -1.05 3.40 -17.48
CA LEU A 779 -1.48 2.66 -18.66
C LEU A 779 -1.40 3.50 -19.94
N ALA A 780 -0.20 3.55 -20.52
CA ALA A 780 0.11 4.19 -21.80
C ALA A 780 -0.79 3.73 -22.96
N ALA A 781 -0.99 4.59 -23.96
CA ALA A 781 -1.75 4.23 -25.16
C ALA A 781 -0.86 3.43 -26.13
N GLN A 782 -1.40 2.35 -26.68
CA GLN A 782 -0.68 1.39 -27.53
C GLN A 782 0.12 2.01 -28.68
N GLY A 783 -0.41 3.04 -29.36
CA GLY A 783 0.19 3.61 -30.57
C GLY A 783 0.90 4.94 -30.34
N ILE A 784 2.14 5.06 -30.82
CA ILE A 784 3.03 6.23 -30.68
C ILE A 784 3.64 6.64 -32.03
N ASP A 785 3.71 7.94 -32.31
CA ASP A 785 4.43 8.49 -33.46
C ASP A 785 5.87 8.85 -33.06
N PRO A 786 6.91 8.21 -33.63
CA PRO A 786 8.30 8.53 -33.33
C PRO A 786 8.72 9.93 -33.78
N SER A 787 8.06 10.50 -34.79
CA SER A 787 8.40 11.80 -35.37
C SER A 787 8.13 12.97 -34.41
N SER A 788 7.10 12.83 -33.56
CA SER A 788 6.74 13.81 -32.53
C SER A 788 6.90 13.30 -31.10
N GLY A 789 7.12 12.00 -30.90
CA GLY A 789 7.19 11.35 -29.59
C GLY A 789 5.85 11.40 -28.83
N ASN A 790 4.71 11.23 -29.48
CA ASN A 790 3.39 11.31 -28.82
C ASN A 790 2.47 10.14 -29.17
N PHE A 791 1.59 9.79 -28.23
CA PHE A 791 0.48 8.88 -28.49
C PHE A 791 -0.45 9.40 -29.61
N VAL A 792 -0.86 8.50 -30.52
CA VAL A 792 -1.75 8.84 -31.64
C VAL A 792 -3.23 8.49 -31.37
N GLY A 793 -3.49 7.43 -30.62
CA GLY A 793 -4.81 6.93 -30.25
C GLY A 793 -5.01 6.87 -28.72
N GLY A 794 -6.07 6.19 -28.27
CA GLY A 794 -6.39 6.03 -26.84
C GLY A 794 -6.58 4.59 -26.39
N TYR A 795 -6.20 3.60 -27.21
CA TYR A 795 -6.34 2.17 -26.90
C TYR A 795 -5.35 1.74 -25.81
N VAL A 796 -5.84 0.99 -24.82
CA VAL A 796 -5.09 0.44 -23.70
C VAL A 796 -5.40 -1.06 -23.62
N THR A 797 -4.34 -1.86 -23.51
CA THR A 797 -4.37 -3.33 -23.39
C THR A 797 -3.09 -3.80 -22.69
N TRP A 798 -3.12 -4.99 -22.10
CA TRP A 798 -1.91 -5.73 -21.69
C TRP A 798 -1.46 -6.75 -22.74
N GLY A 799 -2.16 -6.87 -23.88
CA GLY A 799 -1.73 -7.71 -24.99
C GLY A 799 -0.92 -6.95 -26.05
N GLY A 800 -0.94 -7.53 -27.25
CA GLY A 800 -0.14 -7.17 -28.43
C GLY A 800 0.22 -5.69 -28.57
N GLY A 801 1.51 -5.38 -28.58
CA GLY A 801 2.04 -4.03 -28.86
C GLY A 801 1.99 -3.06 -27.66
N SER A 802 1.57 -3.55 -26.50
CA SER A 802 1.60 -2.84 -25.21
C SER A 802 2.27 -3.67 -24.12
N ASP A 803 1.94 -4.97 -24.10
CA ASP A 803 2.58 -6.06 -23.35
C ASP A 803 3.99 -5.78 -22.79
N SER A 804 5.01 -5.90 -23.62
CA SER A 804 6.40 -5.97 -23.19
C SER A 804 6.99 -4.61 -22.80
N TYR A 805 6.33 -3.50 -23.15
CA TYR A 805 6.66 -2.19 -22.58
C TYR A 805 6.35 -2.18 -21.08
N PHE A 806 5.17 -2.65 -20.67
CA PHE A 806 4.83 -2.75 -19.26
C PHE A 806 5.75 -3.77 -18.56
N GLU A 807 6.05 -4.88 -19.22
CA GLU A 807 7.02 -5.87 -18.73
C GLU A 807 8.38 -5.23 -18.40
N TYR A 808 8.92 -4.43 -19.33
CA TYR A 808 10.26 -3.84 -19.21
C TYR A 808 10.34 -2.70 -18.21
N LEU A 809 9.23 -2.05 -17.83
CA LEU A 809 9.23 -1.09 -16.73
C LEU A 809 9.75 -1.73 -15.43
N ILE A 810 9.20 -2.88 -15.03
CA ILE A 810 9.62 -3.55 -13.79
C ILE A 810 10.87 -4.40 -13.99
N LYS A 811 11.06 -5.02 -15.16
CA LYS A 811 12.27 -5.81 -15.46
C LYS A 811 13.52 -4.93 -15.58
N HIS A 812 13.47 -3.72 -16.15
CA HIS A 812 14.61 -2.80 -16.19
C HIS A 812 14.93 -2.26 -14.80
N ALA A 813 13.92 -1.91 -13.99
CA ALA A 813 14.14 -1.54 -12.59
C ALA A 813 14.90 -2.64 -11.83
N ARG A 814 14.52 -3.92 -12.02
CA ARG A 814 15.21 -5.06 -11.42
C ARG A 814 16.61 -5.31 -11.97
N LEU A 815 16.82 -5.24 -13.29
CA LEU A 815 18.12 -5.57 -13.91
C LEU A 815 19.18 -4.49 -13.65
N SER A 816 18.80 -3.22 -13.82
CA SER A 816 19.70 -2.07 -13.63
C SER A 816 20.04 -1.81 -12.16
N ASN A 817 19.11 -2.13 -11.24
CA ASN A 817 19.08 -1.56 -9.90
C ASN A 817 19.18 -0.01 -9.92
N THR A 818 18.52 0.65 -10.87
CA THR A 818 18.43 2.12 -10.92
C THR A 818 17.83 2.72 -9.66
N ASP A 819 18.29 3.90 -9.25
CA ASP A 819 17.69 4.71 -8.16
C ASP A 819 16.51 5.57 -8.66
N ASP A 820 16.27 5.63 -9.97
CA ASP A 820 15.07 6.26 -10.51
C ASP A 820 13.86 5.33 -10.40
N ASN A 821 12.99 5.63 -9.44
CA ASN A 821 11.74 4.91 -9.22
C ASN A 821 10.72 5.06 -10.37
N LEU A 822 10.95 5.95 -11.35
CA LEU A 822 10.10 6.19 -12.52
C LEU A 822 9.47 4.91 -13.09
N PHE A 823 10.28 3.89 -13.38
CA PHE A 823 9.79 2.69 -14.06
C PHE A 823 8.94 1.81 -13.15
N ALA A 824 9.42 1.52 -11.94
CA ALA A 824 8.71 0.71 -10.94
C ALA A 824 7.40 1.39 -10.47
N ASP A 825 7.41 2.70 -10.24
CA ASP A 825 6.21 3.48 -9.91
C ASP A 825 5.23 3.51 -11.09
N THR A 826 5.69 3.66 -12.33
CA THR A 826 4.81 3.65 -13.52
C THR A 826 4.16 2.28 -13.72
N TRP A 827 4.93 1.21 -13.51
CA TRP A 827 4.42 -0.16 -13.53
C TRP A 827 3.36 -0.38 -12.44
N HIS A 828 3.68 -0.04 -11.19
CA HIS A 828 2.77 -0.15 -10.04
C HIS A 828 1.45 0.61 -10.30
N THR A 829 1.56 1.82 -10.85
CA THR A 829 0.45 2.67 -11.26
C THR A 829 -0.41 2.04 -12.36
N ALA A 830 0.22 1.37 -13.34
CA ALA A 830 -0.49 0.66 -14.40
C ALA A 830 -1.23 -0.58 -13.88
N VAL A 831 -0.62 -1.31 -12.94
CA VAL A 831 -1.23 -2.46 -12.26
C VAL A 831 -2.42 -2.04 -11.39
N ASP A 832 -2.25 -1.04 -10.51
CA ASP A 832 -3.34 -0.50 -9.67
C ASP A 832 -4.51 0.02 -10.54
N SER A 833 -4.21 0.71 -11.64
CA SER A 833 -5.23 1.20 -12.58
C SER A 833 -5.92 0.05 -13.32
N SER A 834 -5.22 -1.06 -13.57
CA SER A 834 -5.79 -2.27 -14.15
C SER A 834 -6.70 -3.00 -13.17
N ILE A 835 -6.27 -3.18 -11.92
CA ILE A 835 -7.07 -3.78 -10.84
C ILE A 835 -8.37 -2.99 -10.61
N THR A 836 -8.30 -1.66 -10.64
CA THR A 836 -9.46 -0.78 -10.40
C THR A 836 -10.36 -0.55 -11.61
N THR A 837 -9.84 -0.64 -12.85
CA THR A 837 -10.57 -0.22 -14.06
C THR A 837 -10.79 -1.35 -15.06
N LEU A 838 -9.79 -2.22 -15.27
CA LEU A 838 -9.77 -3.22 -16.35
C LEU A 838 -10.11 -4.64 -15.89
N LEU A 839 -9.80 -5.00 -14.65
CA LEU A 839 -10.00 -6.34 -14.11
C LEU A 839 -11.49 -6.70 -14.06
N ARG A 840 -11.83 -7.91 -14.51
CA ARG A 840 -13.21 -8.41 -14.56
C ARG A 840 -13.31 -9.87 -14.20
N THR A 841 -14.34 -10.19 -13.42
CA THR A 841 -14.78 -11.55 -13.13
C THR A 841 -15.85 -11.97 -14.15
N SER A 842 -15.70 -13.16 -14.72
CA SER A 842 -16.69 -13.79 -15.59
C SER A 842 -17.93 -14.19 -14.78
N THR A 843 -19.13 -14.04 -15.36
CA THR A 843 -20.39 -14.49 -14.72
C THR A 843 -20.59 -16.01 -14.72
N VAL A 844 -19.63 -16.76 -15.27
CA VAL A 844 -19.57 -18.24 -15.23
C VAL A 844 -18.17 -18.68 -14.81
N GLY A 845 -18.08 -19.49 -13.76
CA GLY A 845 -16.82 -20.04 -13.22
C GLY A 845 -15.98 -19.07 -12.40
N ASP A 846 -16.43 -17.82 -12.23
CA ASP A 846 -15.75 -16.76 -11.45
C ASP A 846 -14.30 -16.47 -11.89
N HIS A 847 -13.94 -16.82 -13.12
CA HIS A 847 -12.61 -16.59 -13.69
C HIS A 847 -12.32 -15.10 -13.87
N VAL A 848 -11.10 -14.68 -13.52
CA VAL A 848 -10.66 -13.28 -13.57
C VAL A 848 -9.77 -13.05 -14.81
N TYR A 849 -10.05 -11.97 -15.53
CA TYR A 849 -9.32 -11.54 -16.73
C TYR A 849 -9.10 -10.01 -16.71
N THR A 850 -8.07 -9.52 -17.40
CA THR A 850 -7.98 -8.10 -17.76
C THR A 850 -8.82 -7.83 -19.01
N ALA A 851 -9.70 -6.84 -18.97
CA ALA A 851 -10.37 -6.31 -20.15
C ALA A 851 -9.52 -5.21 -20.83
N ASP A 852 -9.72 -5.01 -22.13
CA ASP A 852 -9.14 -3.88 -22.87
C ASP A 852 -9.96 -2.59 -22.64
N PHE A 853 -9.38 -1.43 -22.96
CA PHE A 853 -10.06 -0.13 -22.89
C PHE A 853 -9.80 0.68 -24.16
N ASP A 854 -10.86 1.08 -24.87
CA ASP A 854 -10.73 1.64 -26.21
C ASP A 854 -10.64 3.17 -26.29
N SER A 855 -10.36 3.70 -27.49
CA SER A 855 -10.32 5.14 -27.77
C SER A 855 -11.66 5.87 -27.50
N SER A 856 -12.77 5.15 -27.37
CA SER A 856 -14.08 5.70 -26.94
C SER A 856 -14.30 5.61 -25.42
N ARG A 857 -13.30 5.14 -24.68
CA ARG A 857 -13.29 4.88 -23.22
C ARG A 857 -14.28 3.80 -22.79
N GLN A 858 -14.50 2.79 -23.65
CA GLN A 858 -15.33 1.62 -23.31
C GLN A 858 -14.46 0.40 -22.97
N ILE A 859 -14.95 -0.40 -22.01
CA ILE A 859 -14.32 -1.64 -21.56
C ILE A 859 -14.68 -2.76 -22.54
N ARG A 860 -13.67 -3.38 -23.15
CA ARG A 860 -13.80 -4.48 -24.10
C ARG A 860 -13.45 -5.80 -23.42
N HIS A 861 -14.44 -6.69 -23.33
CA HIS A 861 -14.43 -7.94 -22.58
C HIS A 861 -13.72 -9.04 -23.37
N VAL A 862 -12.47 -8.77 -23.74
CA VAL A 862 -11.59 -9.58 -24.59
C VAL A 862 -10.30 -9.87 -23.85
N GLY A 863 -9.65 -10.98 -24.19
CA GLY A 863 -8.33 -11.37 -23.73
C GLY A 863 -7.57 -12.11 -24.83
N SER A 864 -6.27 -12.32 -24.62
CA SER A 864 -5.39 -12.97 -25.60
C SER A 864 -4.35 -13.85 -24.91
N HIS A 865 -3.80 -14.80 -25.65
CA HIS A 865 -2.68 -15.60 -25.18
C HIS A 865 -1.47 -14.69 -24.86
N LEU A 866 -1.17 -13.73 -25.74
CA LEU A 866 -0.20 -12.64 -25.50
C LEU A 866 -0.37 -11.99 -24.12
N ALA A 867 -1.57 -11.51 -23.80
CA ALA A 867 -1.82 -10.82 -22.53
C ALA A 867 -1.48 -11.69 -21.32
N CYS A 868 -1.64 -13.01 -21.40
CA CYS A 868 -1.43 -13.91 -20.26
C CYS A 868 -0.01 -13.91 -19.66
N PHE A 869 0.99 -13.29 -20.31
CA PHE A 869 2.31 -13.02 -19.71
C PHE A 869 2.17 -12.17 -18.42
N HIS A 870 1.16 -11.29 -18.36
CA HIS A 870 1.03 -10.29 -17.31
C HIS A 870 0.87 -10.95 -15.94
N GLY A 871 0.42 -12.20 -15.86
CA GLY A 871 0.38 -12.96 -14.61
C GLY A 871 1.78 -13.13 -14.00
N GLY A 872 2.72 -13.71 -14.74
CA GLY A 872 4.11 -13.88 -14.31
C GLY A 872 4.80 -12.55 -14.04
N ASN A 873 4.55 -11.54 -14.88
CA ASN A 873 5.07 -10.20 -14.66
C ASN A 873 4.52 -9.53 -13.39
N TRP A 874 3.22 -9.68 -13.10
CA TRP A 874 2.59 -9.17 -11.89
C TRP A 874 3.03 -9.94 -10.64
N LEU A 875 3.30 -11.25 -10.73
CA LEU A 875 3.94 -11.98 -9.63
C LEU A 875 5.36 -11.45 -9.34
N MET A 876 6.17 -11.26 -10.39
CA MET A 876 7.53 -10.73 -10.26
C MET A 876 7.52 -9.34 -9.62
N GLY A 877 6.74 -8.40 -10.17
CA GLY A 877 6.64 -7.05 -9.63
C GLY A 877 5.94 -7.00 -8.27
N GLY A 878 4.96 -7.86 -8.01
CA GLY A 878 4.30 -8.00 -6.71
C GLY A 878 5.26 -8.47 -5.61
N LYS A 879 6.23 -9.33 -5.94
CA LYS A 879 7.34 -9.71 -5.05
C LYS A 879 8.34 -8.57 -4.82
N LEU A 880 8.78 -7.92 -5.89
CA LEU A 880 9.73 -6.81 -5.83
C LEU A 880 9.18 -5.56 -5.14
N LEU A 881 7.86 -5.37 -5.17
CA LEU A 881 7.10 -4.33 -4.46
C LEU A 881 6.36 -4.87 -3.22
N ASN A 882 6.73 -6.05 -2.70
CA ASN A 882 6.15 -6.73 -1.53
C ASN A 882 4.66 -6.40 -1.27
N ASN A 883 3.85 -6.65 -2.30
CA ASN A 883 2.45 -6.27 -2.36
C ASN A 883 1.60 -7.51 -2.63
N GLN A 884 1.14 -8.14 -1.54
CA GLN A 884 0.34 -9.36 -1.62
C GLN A 884 -0.94 -9.20 -2.44
N THR A 885 -1.53 -7.99 -2.51
CA THR A 885 -2.71 -7.74 -3.36
C THR A 885 -2.42 -7.99 -4.83
N ILE A 886 -1.24 -7.57 -5.31
CA ILE A 886 -0.83 -7.80 -6.69
C ILE A 886 -0.53 -9.28 -6.92
N ILE A 887 0.11 -9.95 -5.96
CA ILE A 887 0.39 -11.40 -6.02
C ILE A 887 -0.92 -12.21 -6.09
N ASP A 888 -1.88 -11.94 -5.20
CA ASP A 888 -3.18 -12.64 -5.14
C ASP A 888 -4.00 -12.42 -6.41
N VAL A 889 -3.98 -11.22 -6.98
CA VAL A 889 -4.64 -10.93 -8.26
C VAL A 889 -3.91 -11.59 -9.43
N ALA A 890 -2.57 -11.59 -9.43
CA ALA A 890 -1.79 -12.26 -10.45
C ALA A 890 -2.09 -13.77 -10.48
N LEU A 891 -2.17 -14.44 -9.33
CA LEU A 891 -2.56 -15.86 -9.26
C LEU A 891 -3.97 -16.11 -9.82
N GLN A 892 -4.94 -15.22 -9.57
CA GLN A 892 -6.29 -15.30 -10.15
C GLN A 892 -6.28 -15.13 -11.68
N LEU A 893 -5.48 -14.19 -12.19
CA LEU A 893 -5.28 -13.97 -13.63
C LEU A 893 -4.61 -15.17 -14.31
N ILE A 894 -3.63 -15.81 -13.66
CA ILE A 894 -2.97 -17.02 -14.15
C ILE A 894 -3.92 -18.22 -14.14
N ASP A 895 -4.78 -18.34 -13.14
CA ASP A 895 -5.81 -19.39 -13.09
C ASP A 895 -6.96 -19.12 -14.09
N GLY A 896 -7.26 -17.86 -14.42
CA GLY A 896 -8.11 -17.48 -15.56
C GLY A 896 -7.49 -17.82 -16.91
N CYS A 897 -6.22 -17.47 -17.13
CA CYS A 897 -5.48 -17.82 -18.33
C CYS A 897 -5.33 -19.35 -18.50
N TRP A 898 -5.04 -20.09 -17.43
CA TRP A 898 -5.01 -21.55 -17.47
C TRP A 898 -6.40 -22.17 -17.70
N ASN A 899 -7.48 -21.53 -17.25
CA ASN A 899 -8.83 -21.99 -17.60
C ASN A 899 -9.06 -21.99 -19.13
N THR A 900 -8.36 -21.17 -19.90
CA THR A 900 -8.41 -21.26 -21.37
C THR A 900 -7.75 -22.54 -21.91
N TYR A 901 -6.64 -22.99 -21.31
CA TYR A 901 -6.06 -24.31 -21.62
C TYR A 901 -6.99 -25.45 -21.18
N ALA A 902 -7.56 -25.36 -19.98
CA ALA A 902 -8.37 -26.45 -19.40
C ALA A 902 -9.79 -26.55 -19.96
N GLY A 903 -10.34 -25.46 -20.51
CA GLY A 903 -11.69 -25.40 -21.09
C GLY A 903 -11.79 -25.97 -22.50
N ASP A 904 -10.69 -25.94 -23.25
CA ASP A 904 -10.60 -26.30 -24.67
C ASP A 904 -10.23 -27.77 -24.92
N ALA A 905 -10.77 -28.34 -26.00
CA ALA A 905 -10.75 -29.78 -26.26
C ALA A 905 -9.34 -30.40 -26.44
N THR A 906 -8.32 -29.59 -26.76
CA THR A 906 -6.92 -30.06 -26.88
C THR A 906 -6.07 -29.85 -25.62
N GLY A 907 -6.58 -29.21 -24.57
CA GLY A 907 -5.75 -28.86 -23.40
C GLY A 907 -4.76 -27.71 -23.66
N ILE A 908 -5.04 -26.87 -24.67
CA ILE A 908 -4.19 -25.77 -25.15
C ILE A 908 -5.08 -24.53 -25.31
N GLY A 909 -4.58 -23.35 -24.94
CA GLY A 909 -5.36 -22.10 -24.96
C GLY A 909 -5.37 -21.37 -26.32
N PRO A 910 -6.42 -20.58 -26.60
CA PRO A 910 -6.61 -19.88 -27.87
C PRO A 910 -5.84 -18.54 -27.93
N GLU A 911 -5.38 -18.15 -29.12
CA GLU A 911 -4.72 -16.87 -29.39
C GLU A 911 -5.57 -15.67 -28.90
N SER A 912 -6.90 -15.72 -29.05
CA SER A 912 -7.80 -14.77 -28.39
C SER A 912 -9.17 -15.33 -27.98
N PHE A 913 -9.70 -14.74 -26.92
CA PHE A 913 -10.99 -15.07 -26.33
C PHE A 913 -11.75 -13.82 -25.87
N ALA A 914 -13.01 -14.01 -25.50
CA ALA A 914 -13.85 -13.00 -24.89
C ALA A 914 -14.70 -13.60 -23.75
N PHE A 915 -15.23 -12.75 -22.89
CA PHE A 915 -15.98 -13.15 -21.69
C PHE A 915 -17.18 -12.23 -21.44
N ILE A 916 -17.94 -12.50 -20.38
CA ILE A 916 -19.11 -11.70 -19.97
C ILE A 916 -18.99 -11.46 -18.46
N SER A 917 -19.02 -10.21 -18.02
CA SER A 917 -18.96 -9.79 -16.62
C SER A 917 -20.29 -9.17 -16.17
N SER A 918 -20.37 -8.74 -14.92
CA SER A 918 -21.55 -8.06 -14.36
C SER A 918 -21.88 -6.71 -15.01
N ASP A 919 -20.90 -6.06 -15.66
CA ASP A 919 -21.05 -4.77 -16.35
C ASP A 919 -21.20 -4.88 -17.88
N GLY A 920 -20.93 -6.04 -18.49
CA GLY A 920 -21.30 -6.26 -19.89
C GLY A 920 -20.64 -7.45 -20.60
N ASN A 921 -20.79 -7.42 -21.93
CA ASN A 921 -20.18 -8.35 -22.89
C ASN A 921 -19.67 -7.64 -24.15
N PHE A 922 -19.46 -6.32 -24.08
CA PHE A 922 -19.00 -5.54 -25.23
C PHE A 922 -17.58 -5.95 -25.61
N THR A 923 -17.38 -6.37 -26.86
CA THR A 923 -16.06 -6.78 -27.39
C THR A 923 -15.54 -5.80 -28.45
N GLY A 924 -16.31 -4.78 -28.83
CA GLY A 924 -16.04 -3.95 -30.03
C GLY A 924 -16.18 -4.70 -31.36
N GLY A 925 -16.66 -5.96 -31.35
CA GLY A 925 -16.96 -6.75 -32.54
C GLY A 925 -18.43 -7.19 -32.58
N SER A 926 -18.72 -8.24 -33.35
CA SER A 926 -20.04 -8.88 -33.38
C SER A 926 -20.42 -9.48 -32.03
N SER A 927 -21.71 -9.46 -31.70
CA SER A 927 -22.26 -10.20 -30.55
C SER A 927 -21.96 -11.70 -30.65
N PRO A 928 -21.74 -12.41 -29.52
CA PRO A 928 -21.42 -13.84 -29.54
C PRO A 928 -22.53 -14.68 -30.16
N THR A 929 -22.13 -15.67 -30.96
CA THR A 929 -23.04 -16.65 -31.57
C THR A 929 -23.64 -17.59 -30.51
N SER A 930 -24.74 -18.28 -30.84
CA SER A 930 -25.34 -19.29 -29.97
C SER A 930 -24.36 -20.42 -29.59
N ALA A 931 -23.40 -20.75 -30.46
CA ALA A 931 -22.33 -21.72 -30.18
C ALA A 931 -21.33 -21.16 -29.15
N GLN A 932 -20.86 -19.92 -29.34
CA GLN A 932 -19.99 -19.24 -28.37
C GLN A 932 -20.67 -19.05 -27.02
N LEU A 933 -21.98 -18.72 -26.98
CA LEU A 933 -22.74 -18.65 -25.73
C LEU A 933 -22.90 -20.03 -25.08
N SER A 934 -23.10 -21.11 -25.85
CA SER A 934 -23.14 -22.47 -25.32
C SER A 934 -21.80 -22.92 -24.73
N PHE A 935 -20.68 -22.49 -25.33
CA PHE A 935 -19.33 -22.74 -24.82
C PHE A 935 -19.05 -21.87 -23.58
N TYR A 936 -19.42 -20.59 -23.60
CA TYR A 936 -19.31 -19.66 -22.47
C TYR A 936 -20.03 -20.18 -21.22
N ASN A 937 -21.26 -20.67 -21.38
CA ASN A 937 -22.06 -21.24 -20.28
C ASN A 937 -21.45 -22.52 -19.67
N LYS A 938 -20.42 -23.11 -20.29
CA LYS A 938 -19.63 -24.23 -19.76
C LYS A 938 -18.28 -23.76 -19.16
N ASN A 939 -17.60 -22.83 -19.83
CA ASN A 939 -16.17 -22.56 -19.64
C ASN A 939 -15.82 -21.16 -19.10
N GLY A 940 -16.77 -20.22 -18.98
CA GLY A 940 -16.50 -18.88 -18.46
C GLY A 940 -15.76 -17.91 -19.41
N TYR A 941 -15.39 -18.36 -20.61
CA TYR A 941 -14.93 -17.55 -21.74
C TYR A 941 -15.51 -18.15 -23.02
N TYR A 942 -15.35 -17.49 -24.17
CA TYR A 942 -15.57 -18.06 -25.48
C TYR A 942 -14.48 -17.62 -26.46
N ILE A 943 -14.13 -18.53 -27.38
CA ILE A 943 -13.05 -18.32 -28.34
C ILE A 943 -13.44 -17.23 -29.36
N THR A 944 -12.49 -16.35 -29.67
CA THR A 944 -12.56 -15.38 -30.77
C THR A 944 -11.49 -15.61 -31.84
N ASN A 945 -10.37 -16.23 -31.50
CA ASN A 945 -9.40 -16.80 -32.43
C ASN A 945 -8.85 -18.12 -31.87
N GLY A 946 -9.18 -19.25 -32.50
CA GLY A 946 -8.83 -20.59 -32.01
C GLY A 946 -7.42 -21.07 -32.34
N ASN A 947 -6.60 -20.26 -33.02
CA ASN A 947 -5.22 -20.60 -33.33
C ASN A 947 -4.40 -20.81 -32.04
N TYR A 948 -3.40 -21.68 -32.10
CA TYR A 948 -2.25 -21.71 -31.19
C TYR A 948 -0.98 -21.92 -32.01
N ILE A 949 -0.06 -20.96 -31.94
CA ILE A 949 1.13 -20.85 -32.78
C ILE A 949 2.43 -21.11 -32.00
N LEU A 950 2.42 -22.08 -31.09
CA LEU A 950 3.55 -22.39 -30.19
C LEU A 950 3.88 -21.27 -29.18
N ARG A 951 2.86 -20.52 -28.73
CA ARG A 951 3.04 -19.38 -27.83
C ARG A 951 3.38 -19.74 -26.36
N PRO A 952 4.21 -18.96 -25.66
CA PRO A 952 4.71 -19.30 -24.33
C PRO A 952 3.94 -18.70 -23.15
N GLU A 953 3.18 -17.63 -23.30
CA GLU A 953 2.94 -16.67 -22.21
C GLU A 953 2.10 -17.23 -21.04
N VAL A 954 1.16 -18.15 -21.32
CA VAL A 954 0.45 -18.91 -20.28
C VAL A 954 1.40 -19.85 -19.51
N LEU A 955 2.40 -20.41 -20.19
CA LEU A 955 3.42 -21.28 -19.61
C LEU A 955 4.56 -20.50 -18.93
N GLU A 956 4.89 -19.29 -19.39
CA GLU A 956 5.70 -18.32 -18.63
C GLU A 956 5.00 -18.02 -17.30
N SER A 957 3.75 -17.55 -17.34
CA SER A 957 2.94 -17.28 -16.16
C SER A 957 2.87 -18.48 -15.21
N ASN A 958 2.67 -19.69 -15.76
CA ASN A 958 2.70 -20.94 -14.99
C ASN A 958 4.07 -21.23 -14.36
N PHE A 959 5.17 -20.96 -15.07
CA PHE A 959 6.54 -21.07 -14.55
C PHE A 959 6.79 -20.07 -13.42
N TYR A 960 6.51 -18.78 -13.60
CA TYR A 960 6.64 -17.79 -12.52
C TYR A 960 5.77 -18.18 -11.32
N ALA A 961 4.54 -18.65 -11.53
CA ALA A 961 3.67 -19.09 -10.45
C ALA A 961 4.22 -20.33 -9.70
N TRP A 962 4.76 -21.33 -10.41
CA TRP A 962 5.49 -22.44 -9.79
C TRP A 962 6.64 -21.93 -8.91
N ARG A 963 7.49 -21.03 -9.45
CA ARG A 963 8.67 -20.54 -8.73
C ARG A 963 8.30 -19.64 -7.55
N VAL A 964 7.25 -18.84 -7.66
CA VAL A 964 6.77 -17.92 -6.62
C VAL A 964 6.05 -18.66 -5.48
N THR A 965 5.29 -19.72 -5.78
CA THR A 965 4.39 -20.38 -4.80
C THR A 965 4.86 -21.76 -4.32
N GLY A 966 5.61 -22.50 -5.13
CA GLY A 966 5.89 -23.92 -4.89
C GLY A 966 4.66 -24.84 -5.00
N ASP A 967 3.54 -24.37 -5.51
CA ASP A 967 2.34 -25.19 -5.73
C ASP A 967 2.54 -26.14 -6.92
N THR A 968 2.53 -27.45 -6.66
CA THR A 968 2.75 -28.46 -7.69
C THR A 968 1.64 -28.51 -8.74
N LYS A 969 0.48 -27.84 -8.55
CA LYS A 969 -0.50 -27.68 -9.64
C LYS A 969 0.15 -27.07 -10.88
N TYR A 970 1.12 -26.16 -10.72
CA TYR A 970 1.83 -25.55 -11.84
C TYR A 970 2.80 -26.54 -12.54
N LEU A 971 3.36 -27.51 -11.80
CA LEU A 971 4.07 -28.65 -12.38
C LEU A 971 3.13 -29.58 -13.16
N ASP A 972 1.95 -29.88 -12.60
CA ASP A 972 0.95 -30.75 -13.21
C ASP A 972 0.33 -30.12 -14.47
N ARG A 973 0.16 -28.78 -14.47
CA ARG A 973 -0.23 -27.98 -15.65
C ARG A 973 0.83 -28.04 -16.73
N ALA A 974 2.10 -27.83 -16.40
CA ALA A 974 3.21 -27.96 -17.35
C ALA A 974 3.33 -29.39 -17.89
N ALA A 975 3.07 -30.42 -17.07
CA ALA A 975 3.04 -31.82 -17.50
C ALA A 975 1.84 -32.11 -18.43
N SER A 976 0.66 -31.55 -18.14
CA SER A 976 -0.53 -31.60 -18.99
C SER A 976 -0.30 -30.89 -20.33
N ALA A 977 0.42 -29.76 -20.33
CA ALA A 977 0.84 -29.08 -21.54
C ALA A 977 1.82 -29.94 -22.36
N ILE A 978 2.83 -30.55 -21.74
CA ILE A 978 3.74 -31.52 -22.40
C ILE A 978 2.97 -32.70 -23.02
N GLN A 979 1.96 -33.22 -22.32
CA GLN A 979 1.11 -34.30 -22.83
C GLN A 979 0.26 -33.82 -24.03
N SER A 980 -0.36 -32.65 -23.93
CA SER A 980 -1.13 -32.03 -25.00
C SER A 980 -0.26 -31.69 -26.21
N PHE A 981 0.96 -31.23 -25.99
CA PHE A 981 1.93 -30.94 -27.05
C PHE A 981 2.37 -32.22 -27.79
N ASN A 982 2.68 -33.30 -27.06
CA ASN A 982 2.97 -34.60 -27.68
C ASN A 982 1.76 -35.23 -28.39
N THR A 983 0.53 -34.91 -27.97
CA THR A 983 -0.71 -35.45 -28.55
C THR A 983 -1.18 -34.65 -29.77
N PHE A 984 -1.15 -33.33 -29.68
CA PHE A 984 -1.80 -32.43 -30.64
C PHE A 984 -0.82 -31.58 -31.46
N LEU A 985 0.41 -31.34 -31.02
CA LEU A 985 1.38 -30.49 -31.75
C LEU A 985 2.47 -31.28 -32.48
N ARG A 986 2.77 -32.51 -32.04
CA ARG A 986 3.75 -33.42 -32.68
C ARG A 986 3.36 -33.74 -34.15
N THR A 987 4.36 -33.75 -35.02
CA THR A 987 4.26 -34.19 -36.43
C THR A 987 5.05 -35.51 -36.64
N SER A 988 5.24 -35.93 -37.90
CA SER A 988 6.15 -37.04 -38.26
C SER A 988 7.65 -36.72 -38.05
N THR A 989 7.98 -35.48 -37.76
CA THR A 989 9.35 -34.91 -37.83
C THR A 989 9.69 -34.01 -36.65
N GLY A 990 8.76 -33.18 -36.19
CA GLY A 990 8.96 -32.17 -35.14
C GLY A 990 7.64 -31.74 -34.50
N PHE A 991 7.47 -30.44 -34.25
CA PHE A 991 6.32 -29.87 -33.55
C PHE A 991 5.83 -28.59 -34.22
N THR A 992 4.51 -28.40 -34.34
CA THR A 992 3.91 -27.24 -35.01
C THR A 992 2.59 -26.83 -34.35
N GLY A 993 2.21 -25.57 -34.53
CA GLY A 993 0.93 -25.01 -34.06
C GLY A 993 -0.31 -25.62 -34.73
N ILE A 994 -1.48 -25.24 -34.22
CA ILE A 994 -2.80 -25.73 -34.62
C ILE A 994 -3.82 -24.60 -34.81
N ILE A 995 -4.80 -24.80 -35.68
CA ILE A 995 -5.73 -23.74 -36.15
C ILE A 995 -6.99 -23.61 -35.26
N ASP A 996 -7.34 -24.64 -34.48
CA ASP A 996 -8.50 -24.61 -33.58
C ASP A 996 -8.25 -25.50 -32.36
N VAL A 997 -7.86 -24.90 -31.25
CA VAL A 997 -7.60 -25.57 -29.97
C VAL A 997 -8.83 -26.31 -29.39
N ASN A 998 -10.05 -25.99 -29.84
CA ASN A 998 -11.26 -26.68 -29.42
C ASN A 998 -11.66 -27.83 -30.37
N ASN A 999 -10.80 -28.19 -31.32
CA ASN A 999 -11.01 -29.26 -32.26
C ASN A 999 -9.80 -30.21 -32.31
N VAL A 1000 -9.96 -31.38 -31.68
CA VAL A 1000 -8.95 -32.46 -31.66
C VAL A 1000 -8.59 -33.06 -33.04
N HIS A 1001 -9.25 -32.62 -34.11
CA HIS A 1001 -8.99 -32.98 -35.50
C HIS A 1001 -8.75 -31.74 -36.38
N THR A 1002 -8.27 -30.65 -35.79
CA THR A 1002 -7.98 -29.39 -36.49
C THR A 1002 -6.80 -29.48 -37.45
N GLY A 1003 -6.69 -28.48 -38.34
CA GLY A 1003 -5.53 -28.28 -39.19
C GLY A 1003 -4.33 -27.75 -38.41
N ARG A 1004 -3.15 -27.90 -39.02
CA ARG A 1004 -1.85 -27.50 -38.46
C ARG A 1004 -1.30 -26.28 -39.19
N PHE A 1005 -0.49 -25.49 -38.51
CA PHE A 1005 0.46 -24.61 -39.17
C PHE A 1005 1.64 -25.42 -39.73
N ASP A 1006 2.41 -24.84 -40.64
CA ASP A 1006 3.63 -25.42 -41.21
C ASP A 1006 4.82 -24.52 -40.86
N ASP A 1007 5.01 -24.31 -39.55
CA ASP A 1007 5.93 -23.34 -38.97
C ASP A 1007 6.21 -23.71 -37.50
N THR A 1008 7.49 -23.71 -37.13
CA THR A 1008 7.99 -23.86 -35.76
C THR A 1008 8.79 -22.60 -35.43
N GLN A 1009 8.08 -21.57 -34.96
CA GLN A 1009 8.66 -20.29 -34.57
C GLN A 1009 9.76 -20.45 -33.50
N SER A 1010 10.81 -19.65 -33.63
CA SER A 1010 12.00 -19.58 -32.78
C SER A 1010 11.72 -19.51 -31.27
N PHE A 1011 10.67 -18.80 -30.82
CA PHE A 1011 10.22 -18.78 -29.42
C PHE A 1011 9.76 -20.14 -28.85
N TRP A 1012 9.51 -21.15 -29.69
CA TRP A 1012 9.34 -22.53 -29.20
C TRP A 1012 10.61 -23.01 -28.47
N PHE A 1013 11.79 -22.72 -29.04
CA PHE A 1013 13.09 -23.04 -28.46
C PHE A 1013 13.51 -22.01 -27.41
N ALA A 1014 13.28 -20.72 -27.66
CA ALA A 1014 13.64 -19.64 -26.74
C ALA A 1014 12.83 -19.70 -25.45
N GLU A 1015 11.50 -19.86 -25.55
CA GLU A 1015 10.58 -19.57 -24.46
C GLU A 1015 9.83 -20.82 -23.99
N VAL A 1016 9.04 -21.46 -24.85
CA VAL A 1016 8.13 -22.53 -24.42
C VAL A 1016 8.90 -23.67 -23.77
N LEU A 1017 9.92 -24.18 -24.47
CA LEU A 1017 10.74 -25.27 -23.96
C LEU A 1017 11.66 -24.83 -22.82
N LYS A 1018 12.07 -23.56 -22.75
CA LYS A 1018 12.86 -23.04 -21.63
C LYS A 1018 12.03 -22.93 -20.35
N TYR A 1019 10.84 -22.31 -20.41
CA TYR A 1019 9.94 -22.19 -19.25
C TYR A 1019 9.39 -23.54 -18.81
N LEU A 1020 9.07 -24.45 -19.73
CA LEU A 1020 8.74 -25.84 -19.36
C LEU A 1020 9.94 -26.55 -18.70
N TYR A 1021 11.17 -26.40 -19.22
CA TYR A 1021 12.35 -27.02 -18.62
C TYR A 1021 12.62 -26.47 -17.22
N LEU A 1022 12.67 -25.14 -17.06
CA LEU A 1022 12.92 -24.46 -15.78
C LEU A 1022 11.78 -24.64 -14.77
N THR A 1023 10.60 -25.09 -15.20
CA THR A 1023 9.53 -25.57 -14.31
C THR A 1023 9.92 -26.88 -13.64
N PHE A 1024 10.64 -27.77 -14.32
CA PHE A 1024 11.07 -29.08 -13.79
C PHE A 1024 12.56 -29.17 -13.42
N ASP A 1025 13.35 -28.13 -13.66
CA ASP A 1025 14.78 -28.06 -13.34
C ASP A 1025 15.05 -27.49 -11.94
N ASP A 1026 16.28 -27.71 -11.45
CA ASP A 1026 16.71 -27.29 -10.13
C ASP A 1026 16.54 -25.77 -9.96
N PRO A 1027 15.73 -25.30 -9.00
CA PRO A 1027 15.47 -23.87 -8.84
C PRO A 1027 16.69 -23.01 -8.46
N SER A 1028 17.83 -23.61 -8.14
CA SER A 1028 19.10 -22.90 -7.96
C SER A 1028 19.89 -22.68 -9.27
N HIS A 1029 19.56 -23.37 -10.36
CA HIS A 1029 20.33 -23.32 -11.61
C HIS A 1029 20.19 -21.98 -12.34
N ILE A 1030 18.96 -21.62 -12.74
CA ILE A 1030 18.60 -20.28 -13.22
C ILE A 1030 17.52 -19.76 -12.28
N SER A 1031 17.95 -19.00 -11.28
CA SER A 1031 17.13 -18.45 -10.21
C SER A 1031 16.49 -17.12 -10.62
N LEU A 1032 15.20 -16.93 -10.36
CA LEU A 1032 14.52 -15.64 -10.58
C LEU A 1032 15.05 -14.51 -9.67
N ASP A 1033 15.78 -14.86 -8.60
CA ASP A 1033 16.42 -13.85 -7.76
C ASP A 1033 17.71 -13.31 -8.39
N ASP A 1034 18.36 -14.10 -9.25
CA ASP A 1034 19.72 -13.85 -9.78
C ASP A 1034 19.72 -13.52 -11.28
N PHE A 1035 18.60 -13.75 -11.97
CA PHE A 1035 18.44 -13.49 -13.41
C PHE A 1035 17.15 -12.73 -13.72
N VAL A 1036 17.23 -11.79 -14.67
CA VAL A 1036 16.05 -11.18 -15.32
C VAL A 1036 15.97 -11.72 -16.75
N PHE A 1037 14.85 -12.35 -17.07
CA PHE A 1037 14.54 -12.83 -18.42
C PHE A 1037 14.08 -11.65 -19.27
N ASN A 1038 14.65 -11.44 -20.46
CA ASN A 1038 14.09 -10.51 -21.44
C ASN A 1038 12.73 -11.02 -21.99
N THR A 1039 12.08 -10.29 -22.89
CA THR A 1039 10.74 -10.66 -23.39
C THR A 1039 10.73 -11.92 -24.27
N GLU A 1040 11.89 -12.37 -24.78
CA GLU A 1040 12.06 -13.65 -25.52
C GLU A 1040 12.74 -14.72 -24.61
N ALA A 1041 12.50 -14.61 -23.30
CA ALA A 1041 13.02 -15.49 -22.26
C ALA A 1041 14.55 -15.64 -22.19
N HIS A 1042 15.36 -14.69 -22.64
CA HIS A 1042 16.82 -14.72 -22.47
C HIS A 1042 17.23 -14.16 -21.10
N PRO A 1043 17.80 -14.97 -20.18
CA PRO A 1043 18.17 -14.50 -18.86
C PRO A 1043 19.49 -13.70 -18.88
N PHE A 1044 19.45 -12.48 -18.34
CA PHE A 1044 20.62 -11.66 -17.99
C PHE A 1044 20.94 -11.77 -16.50
N LYS A 1045 22.22 -11.80 -16.14
CA LYS A 1045 22.70 -11.85 -14.75
C LYS A 1045 22.46 -10.51 -14.08
N ALA A 1046 21.50 -10.51 -13.16
CA ALA A 1046 21.13 -9.35 -12.38
C ALA A 1046 22.09 -9.18 -11.17
N PRO A 1047 22.36 -7.94 -10.73
CA PRO A 1047 22.96 -7.72 -9.42
C PRO A 1047 22.04 -8.25 -8.30
N PRO A 1048 22.55 -8.47 -7.07
CA PRO A 1048 21.69 -8.73 -5.92
C PRO A 1048 20.55 -7.71 -5.83
N ALA A 1049 19.34 -8.15 -5.48
CA ALA A 1049 18.18 -7.27 -5.44
C ALA A 1049 18.39 -6.09 -4.45
N LYS A 1050 17.83 -4.93 -4.78
CA LYS A 1050 17.73 -3.80 -3.84
C LYS A 1050 16.83 -4.18 -2.68
N GLU A 1051 17.00 -3.47 -1.57
CA GLU A 1051 16.03 -3.53 -0.47
C GLU A 1051 14.65 -3.07 -0.93
N VAL A 1052 14.52 -2.04 -1.77
CA VAL A 1052 13.22 -1.56 -2.28
C VAL A 1052 13.30 -1.24 -3.78
N TYR A 1053 12.23 -1.55 -4.50
CA TYR A 1053 11.95 -0.99 -5.83
C TYR A 1053 10.73 -0.07 -5.74
N GLY A 1054 10.72 1.01 -6.52
CA GLY A 1054 9.64 2.00 -6.47
C GLY A 1054 9.64 2.83 -5.19
N THR A 1055 8.67 3.74 -5.06
CA THR A 1055 8.52 4.56 -3.87
C THR A 1055 7.89 3.77 -2.72
N ALA A 1056 8.57 3.71 -1.57
CA ALA A 1056 8.14 3.03 -0.34
C ALA A 1056 6.87 3.59 0.34
N THR A 1057 6.01 4.27 -0.43
CA THR A 1057 4.74 4.87 -0.04
C THR A 1057 3.57 4.38 -0.91
N GLY A 1058 3.82 3.52 -1.91
CA GLY A 1058 2.79 2.95 -2.80
C GLY A 1058 2.01 4.02 -3.58
N ARG A 1059 2.69 5.08 -4.03
CA ARG A 1059 2.04 6.28 -4.57
C ARG A 1059 1.82 6.16 -6.08
N ILE A 1060 0.58 5.85 -6.46
CA ILE A 1060 0.05 5.96 -7.83
C ILE A 1060 0.56 7.26 -8.49
N ARG A 1061 1.44 7.10 -9.47
CA ARG A 1061 2.14 8.18 -10.19
C ARG A 1061 1.14 8.93 -11.06
N ARG A 1062 0.88 10.18 -10.69
CA ARG A 1062 -0.15 11.01 -11.33
C ARG A 1062 0.38 11.60 -12.65
N PRO A 1063 -0.41 11.59 -13.75
CA PRO A 1063 -0.03 12.26 -14.98
C PRO A 1063 0.26 13.76 -14.76
N THR A 1064 1.36 14.25 -15.33
CA THR A 1064 1.79 15.66 -15.27
C THR A 1064 0.86 16.62 -16.03
N ALA A 1065 0.08 16.07 -16.97
CA ALA A 1065 -1.00 16.72 -17.68
C ALA A 1065 -2.11 15.69 -17.98
N PRO A 1066 -3.38 16.11 -18.22
CA PRO A 1066 -4.43 15.19 -18.65
C PRO A 1066 -4.17 14.66 -20.06
N PHE A 1067 -4.51 13.39 -20.32
CA PHE A 1067 -4.44 12.81 -21.66
C PHE A 1067 -5.43 13.47 -22.63
N VAL A 1068 -4.93 13.88 -23.79
CA VAL A 1068 -5.70 14.48 -24.89
C VAL A 1068 -5.68 13.52 -26.08
N LEU A 1069 -6.84 12.91 -26.37
CA LEU A 1069 -7.02 12.02 -27.51
C LEU A 1069 -6.90 12.81 -28.83
N ARG A 1070 -5.80 12.63 -29.55
CA ARG A 1070 -5.52 13.36 -30.81
C ARG A 1070 -6.32 12.85 -32.00
N ASN A 1071 -6.48 11.53 -32.12
CA ASN A 1071 -7.30 10.92 -33.15
C ASN A 1071 -8.08 9.71 -32.57
N PRO A 1072 -9.41 9.80 -32.36
CA PRO A 1072 -10.22 8.66 -31.91
C PRO A 1072 -10.26 7.52 -32.94
N ASN A 1073 -10.06 7.86 -34.22
CA ASN A 1073 -10.06 6.94 -35.36
C ASN A 1073 -8.61 6.63 -35.80
N ALA A 1074 -7.63 6.73 -34.91
CA ALA A 1074 -6.30 6.20 -35.19
C ALA A 1074 -6.44 4.68 -35.40
N PRO A 1075 -5.91 4.11 -36.49
CA PRO A 1075 -5.79 2.66 -36.56
C PRO A 1075 -4.90 2.21 -35.40
N LEU A 1076 -5.20 1.04 -34.83
CA LEU A 1076 -4.23 0.37 -33.97
C LEU A 1076 -2.96 0.14 -34.82
N PRO A 1077 -1.74 0.33 -34.28
CA PRO A 1077 -0.53 -0.05 -34.99
C PRO A 1077 -0.56 -1.55 -35.32
N ALA A 1078 0.32 -1.99 -36.22
CA ALA A 1078 0.60 -3.41 -36.29
C ALA A 1078 1.10 -3.88 -34.91
N VAL A 1079 0.47 -4.92 -34.38
CA VAL A 1079 1.16 -5.86 -33.50
C VAL A 1079 2.11 -6.66 -34.39
N SER A 1080 3.27 -7.05 -33.87
CA SER A 1080 4.32 -7.66 -34.67
C SER A 1080 3.80 -8.83 -35.54
N PRO A 1081 4.03 -8.82 -36.86
CA PRO A 1081 3.34 -9.69 -37.79
C PRO A 1081 3.95 -11.10 -37.81
N ILE A 1082 3.13 -12.10 -37.47
CA ILE A 1082 3.54 -13.51 -37.39
C ILE A 1082 3.34 -14.19 -38.76
N PRO A 1083 4.38 -14.81 -39.36
CA PRO A 1083 4.30 -15.34 -40.73
C PRO A 1083 3.27 -16.47 -40.90
N ALA A 1084 3.15 -17.39 -39.93
CA ALA A 1084 2.13 -18.43 -39.90
C ALA A 1084 0.70 -17.88 -40.10
N LEU A 1085 0.42 -16.68 -39.60
CA LEU A 1085 -0.89 -16.03 -39.67
C LEU A 1085 -1.11 -15.21 -40.95
N ARG A 1086 -0.06 -14.96 -41.76
CA ARG A 1086 -0.17 -14.23 -43.04
C ARG A 1086 -0.80 -15.05 -44.17
N LYS A 1087 -0.75 -16.39 -44.10
CA LYS A 1087 -1.31 -17.31 -45.12
C LYS A 1087 -2.84 -17.45 -44.99
N GLY A 1088 -3.57 -16.33 -44.98
CA GLY A 1088 -5.01 -16.30 -44.61
C GLY A 1088 -5.79 -15.00 -44.90
N ASN A 1089 -5.47 -14.25 -45.95
CA ASN A 1089 -6.30 -13.18 -46.52
C ASN A 1089 -6.34 -13.28 -48.06
#